data_AF-A0A2E0L4G8-F1
#
_entry.id   AF-A0A2E0L4G8-F1
#
_cell.length_a   1.000
_cell.length_b   1.000
_cell.length_c   1.000
_cell.angle_alpha   90.00
_cell.angle_beta   90.00
_cell.angle_gamma   90.00
#
_symmetry.space_group_name_H-M   'P 1'
#
loop_
_entity.id
_entity.type
_entity.pdbx_description
1 polymer ?
#
loop_
_entity_poly.entity_id
_entity_poly.type
_entity_poly.pdbx_seq_one_letter_code
_entity_poly.pdbx_strand_id
1 'polypeptide(L)'
;MGFSVIPVHTDSKRAKVAAVSWKPYQQRQATEAELQSWFIEQGFTGIGIVTGAVSQLMVLDFDDRHPYERFCHAYPDLRQTCTVRTRRGWHLHYALPSGFHLSSRKGQGVDLKAEGGYVVAPPTIIDGHSYYISQAVPPKCLSEKEIESMLTFFTWANPDTPLPAVRRQEGAFSCEIEGIGNDCPQPQRHVLTVSDLQFLYQHLATRGSRNEALFRVSLRARDTGWTQEATVAALAKHHMQQPANHAHRKETPQQRHAEALHTIASAFSRGGRMFIPGLRNYDQVPNSVREKCFQMKQTHVVRVLEGLRLAGIQPGQAFTTNQALRLLKGRVGRDSVYAALKAKTEGGTAVFESTTPPLDTPKGNAYADTHLSKGQTKNAFLLGIKNQEKGGYHRPARVFTMPTNLELCRKLQVKLTYGDPLTQADLSSAKQTRMAVHRAFIQRRPGMYPRRWLARRLGVGTVTLDAYNREIPINVRHCYAENPISWRNIHAIPDSLDLPGTFLQDDTGKRYPAKQVIARRLLAQKRSITLNHQAVNFYWYGELPQWSGPVAARAEPAVQQVFAPFQPFMPPYQPGVSQHKSARDISTKEYPHMQPTAHRADAEKLAARVYQQVNRLAASDQQISRANARKLVDTYGVGAVRQTLDRLRHLHKQGMVRNPAGFLVTASRVLARASNF
;
A
#
# COMPACT_ATOMS: atom_id res chain seq x y z
N MET A 1 -0.78 11.89 28.28
CA MET A 1 0.08 12.52 27.25
C MET A 1 0.96 13.64 27.81
N GLY A 2 0.76 14.10 29.06
CA GLY A 2 1.70 15.02 29.72
C GLY A 2 1.77 16.40 29.11
N PHE A 3 0.74 16.84 28.37
CA PHE A 3 0.68 18.15 27.75
C PHE A 3 0.20 19.21 28.73
N SER A 4 0.76 20.42 28.63
CA SER A 4 0.28 21.61 29.32
C SER A 4 -0.99 22.11 28.63
N VAL A 5 -2.11 22.11 29.35
CA VAL A 5 -3.44 22.46 28.81
C VAL A 5 -4.01 23.69 29.49
N ILE A 6 -4.76 24.47 28.73
CA ILE A 6 -5.43 25.70 29.16
C ILE A 6 -6.85 25.76 28.60
N PRO A 7 -7.81 26.42 29.28
CA PRO A 7 -9.14 26.64 28.74
C PRO A 7 -9.10 27.70 27.62
N VAL A 8 -9.87 27.46 26.56
CA VAL A 8 -10.08 28.44 25.48
C VAL A 8 -11.56 28.74 25.31
N HIS A 9 -11.85 29.97 24.91
CA HIS A 9 -13.19 30.43 24.59
C HIS A 9 -13.73 29.75 23.32
N THR A 10 -14.98 29.29 23.41
CA THR A 10 -15.72 28.64 22.33
C THR A 10 -16.85 29.50 21.77
N ASP A 11 -17.11 30.67 22.37
CA ASP A 11 -18.10 31.65 21.91
C ASP A 11 -17.61 32.38 20.65
N SER A 12 -18.51 32.66 19.71
CA SER A 12 -18.18 33.25 18.40
C SER A 12 -17.43 34.60 18.50
N LYS A 13 -17.58 35.32 19.62
CA LYS A 13 -16.94 36.63 19.86
C LYS A 13 -15.47 36.52 20.29
N ARG A 14 -15.09 35.47 21.02
CA ARG A 14 -13.73 35.28 21.56
C ARG A 14 -13.14 33.92 21.18
N ALA A 15 -13.67 33.31 20.13
CA ALA A 15 -13.29 31.99 19.67
C ALA A 15 -11.77 31.82 19.59
N LYS A 16 -11.27 30.72 20.18
CA LYS A 16 -9.85 30.33 20.22
C LYS A 16 -8.95 31.20 21.09
N VAL A 17 -9.48 32.19 21.81
CA VAL A 17 -8.70 32.99 22.77
C VAL A 17 -8.63 32.23 24.09
N ALA A 18 -7.44 32.16 24.70
CA ALA A 18 -7.28 31.60 26.04
C ALA A 18 -8.18 32.33 27.04
N ALA A 19 -8.95 31.56 27.81
CA ALA A 19 -9.87 32.12 28.82
C ALA A 19 -9.15 32.58 30.10
N VAL A 20 -7.86 32.23 30.22
CA VAL A 20 -7.00 32.58 31.35
C VAL A 20 -5.68 33.17 30.87
N SER A 21 -4.98 33.88 31.76
CA SER A 21 -3.61 34.33 31.49
C SER A 21 -2.70 33.12 31.32
N TRP A 22 -2.37 32.80 30.07
CA TRP A 22 -1.79 31.51 29.74
C TRP A 22 -0.25 31.50 29.72
N LYS A 23 0.39 32.67 29.77
CA LYS A 23 1.86 32.81 29.75
C LYS A 23 2.58 31.97 30.81
N PRO A 24 2.10 31.85 32.07
CA PRO A 24 2.76 31.01 33.07
C PRO A 24 2.84 29.53 32.65
N TYR A 25 1.86 29.05 31.87
CA TYR A 25 1.78 27.64 31.46
C TYR A 25 2.71 27.28 30.30
N GLN A 26 3.51 28.24 29.82
CA GLN A 26 4.65 27.99 28.94
C GLN A 26 5.86 27.43 29.69
N GLN A 27 5.94 27.62 31.01
CA GLN A 27 7.06 27.19 31.85
C GLN A 27 6.68 26.08 32.84
N ARG A 28 5.40 25.97 33.21
CA ARG A 28 4.88 24.91 34.08
C ARG A 28 3.57 24.33 33.55
N GLN A 29 3.21 23.14 34.01
CA GLN A 29 1.87 22.59 33.75
C GLN A 29 0.85 23.18 34.73
N ALA A 30 -0.42 23.20 34.32
CA ALA A 30 -1.52 23.52 35.21
C ALA A 30 -1.63 22.45 36.30
N THR A 31 -1.92 22.87 37.53
CA THR A 31 -2.18 21.98 38.65
C THR A 31 -3.56 21.37 38.53
N GLU A 32 -3.79 20.24 39.21
CA GLU A 32 -5.09 19.58 39.20
C GLU A 32 -6.22 20.51 39.70
N ALA A 33 -5.95 21.33 40.71
CA ALA A 33 -6.92 22.31 41.23
C ALA A 33 -7.27 23.39 40.19
N GLU A 34 -6.29 23.88 39.42
CA GLU A 34 -6.52 24.83 38.32
C GLU A 34 -7.39 24.18 37.22
N LEU A 35 -7.10 22.93 36.84
CA LEU A 35 -7.88 22.19 35.85
C LEU A 35 -9.32 21.96 36.29
N GLN A 36 -9.53 21.54 37.55
CA GLN A 36 -10.86 21.36 38.12
C GLN A 36 -11.64 22.67 38.13
N SER A 37 -11.02 23.77 38.56
CA SER A 37 -11.70 25.06 38.57
C SER A 37 -12.11 25.51 37.16
N TRP A 38 -11.26 25.35 36.15
CA TRP A 38 -11.60 25.79 34.79
C TRP A 38 -12.65 24.93 34.10
N PHE A 39 -12.50 23.60 34.13
CA PHE A 39 -13.31 22.71 33.31
C PHE A 39 -14.57 22.19 34.04
N ILE A 40 -14.55 22.12 35.38
CA ILE A 40 -15.68 21.61 36.17
C ILE A 40 -16.47 22.78 36.78
N GLU A 41 -15.81 23.66 37.54
CA GLU A 41 -16.50 24.73 38.27
C GLU A 41 -16.94 25.86 37.33
N GLN A 42 -16.05 26.32 36.46
CA GLN A 42 -16.30 27.41 35.51
C GLN A 42 -16.89 26.92 34.18
N GLY A 43 -16.88 25.60 33.94
CA GLY A 43 -17.58 24.97 32.82
C GLY A 43 -17.00 25.27 31.43
N PHE A 44 -15.72 25.62 31.31
CA PHE A 44 -15.11 25.79 30.00
C PHE A 44 -15.10 24.47 29.22
N THR A 45 -15.45 24.52 27.93
CA THR A 45 -15.49 23.33 27.05
C THR A 45 -14.37 23.31 26.01
N GLY A 46 -13.71 24.45 25.80
CA GLY A 46 -12.60 24.59 24.87
C GLY A 46 -11.27 24.23 25.53
N ILE A 47 -10.46 23.45 24.83
CA ILE A 47 -9.13 22.99 25.28
C ILE A 47 -8.06 23.56 24.33
N GLY A 48 -7.09 24.26 24.90
CA GLY A 48 -5.85 24.63 24.25
C GLY A 48 -4.70 23.78 24.79
N ILE A 49 -3.76 23.39 23.91
CA ILE A 49 -2.49 22.77 24.28
C ILE A 49 -1.39 23.80 24.07
N VAL A 50 -0.67 24.14 25.14
CA VAL A 50 0.52 25.00 25.07
C VAL A 50 1.65 24.22 24.41
N THR A 51 2.21 24.74 23.33
CA THR A 51 3.29 24.10 22.56
C THR A 51 4.67 24.52 23.08
N GLY A 52 5.75 23.89 22.60
CA GLY A 52 7.12 24.13 23.06
C GLY A 52 7.61 23.11 24.08
N ALA A 53 8.66 23.44 24.83
CA ALA A 53 9.33 22.51 25.73
C ALA A 53 8.44 21.98 26.85
N VAL A 54 7.49 22.78 27.36
CA VAL A 54 6.57 22.37 28.44
C VAL A 54 5.71 21.15 28.09
N SER A 55 5.39 20.99 26.80
CA SER A 55 4.64 19.86 26.25
C SER A 55 5.49 18.96 25.34
N GLN A 56 6.77 19.30 25.14
CA GLN A 56 7.66 18.71 24.14
C GLN A 56 6.98 18.56 22.76
N LEU A 57 6.27 19.61 22.34
CA LEU A 57 5.34 19.55 21.21
C LEU A 57 5.56 20.71 20.25
N MET A 58 5.72 20.37 18.97
CA MET A 58 5.66 21.32 17.85
C MET A 58 4.46 20.98 16.98
N VAL A 59 3.75 22.00 16.49
CA VAL A 59 2.62 21.81 15.57
C VAL A 59 2.83 22.65 14.32
N LEU A 60 2.67 22.03 13.15
CA LEU A 60 2.46 22.77 11.90
C LEU A 60 0.96 22.96 11.70
N ASP A 61 0.53 24.22 11.75
CA ASP A 61 -0.84 24.66 11.55
C ASP A 61 -1.01 25.14 10.10
N PHE A 62 -1.64 24.31 9.29
CA PHE A 62 -1.97 24.66 7.91
C PHE A 62 -3.37 25.24 7.86
N ASP A 63 -3.49 26.50 7.43
CA ASP A 63 -4.79 27.14 7.21
C ASP A 63 -5.42 26.74 5.87
N ASP A 64 -4.57 26.41 4.88
CA ASP A 64 -4.97 26.15 3.50
C ASP A 64 -4.57 24.75 3.00
N ARG A 65 -5.35 24.25 2.03
CA ARG A 65 -5.15 22.93 1.42
C ARG A 65 -3.89 22.82 0.59
N HIS A 66 -3.54 23.86 -0.17
CA HIS A 66 -2.42 23.81 -1.11
C HIS A 66 -1.04 23.68 -0.41
N PRO A 67 -0.71 24.49 0.63
CA PRO A 67 0.52 24.31 1.41
C PRO A 67 0.58 22.96 2.12
N TYR A 68 -0.56 22.49 2.66
CA TYR A 68 -0.66 21.18 3.30
C TYR A 68 -0.33 20.04 2.33
N GLU A 69 -0.92 20.04 1.12
CA GLU A 69 -0.65 19.03 0.10
C GLU A 69 0.81 19.08 -0.38
N ARG A 70 1.38 20.28 -0.58
CA ARG A 70 2.79 20.47 -0.93
C ARG A 70 3.73 19.94 0.15
N PHE A 71 3.44 20.22 1.43
CA PHE A 71 4.22 19.70 2.56
C PHE A 71 4.13 18.17 2.64
N CYS A 72 2.92 17.61 2.53
CA CYS A 72 2.70 16.17 2.54
C CYS A 72 3.40 15.45 1.38
N HIS A 73 3.54 16.12 0.24
CA HIS A 73 4.24 15.61 -0.94
C HIS A 73 5.75 15.66 -0.77
N ALA A 74 6.29 16.78 -0.31
CA ALA A 74 7.72 16.97 -0.09
C ALA A 74 8.25 16.08 1.06
N TYR A 75 7.46 15.90 2.12
CA TYR A 75 7.85 15.19 3.34
C TYR A 75 6.85 14.09 3.74
N PRO A 76 6.72 13.01 2.94
CA PRO A 76 5.72 11.97 3.18
C PRO A 76 5.94 11.20 4.50
N ASP A 77 7.18 11.17 5.01
CA ASP A 77 7.51 10.53 6.28
C ASP A 77 7.16 11.43 7.48
N LEU A 78 7.05 12.75 7.30
CA LEU A 78 6.62 13.70 8.33
C LEU A 78 5.09 13.78 8.42
N ARG A 79 4.38 13.48 7.34
CA ARG A 79 2.91 13.36 7.32
C ARG A 79 2.37 12.27 8.28
N GLN A 80 3.15 11.22 8.55
CA GLN A 80 2.72 10.10 9.41
C GLN A 80 2.79 10.47 10.89
N THR A 81 1.97 11.45 11.28
CA THR A 81 1.93 11.98 12.65
C THR A 81 0.50 12.27 13.11
N CYS A 82 0.31 12.54 14.40
CA CYS A 82 -1.00 12.91 14.94
C CYS A 82 -1.53 14.15 14.20
N THR A 83 -2.67 13.99 13.53
CA THR A 83 -3.23 15.06 12.69
C THR A 83 -4.65 15.41 13.14
N VAL A 84 -4.85 16.67 13.52
CA VAL A 84 -6.16 17.20 13.89
C VAL A 84 -6.72 18.01 12.73
N ARG A 85 -7.99 17.75 12.40
CA ARG A 85 -8.72 18.53 11.40
C ARG A 85 -9.25 19.81 12.06
N THR A 86 -8.89 20.95 11.51
CA THR A 86 -9.45 22.26 11.89
C THR A 86 -10.59 22.63 10.93
N ARG A 87 -11.25 23.77 11.16
CA ARG A 87 -12.32 24.26 10.28
C ARG A 87 -11.88 24.37 8.81
N ARG A 88 -10.66 24.87 8.54
CA ARG A 88 -10.18 25.13 7.17
C ARG A 88 -9.00 24.24 6.78
N GLY A 89 -8.09 23.90 7.69
CA GLY A 89 -6.97 23.01 7.40
C GLY A 89 -6.61 21.99 8.48
N TRP A 90 -5.34 21.84 8.81
CA TRP A 90 -4.81 20.71 9.58
C TRP A 90 -3.72 21.12 10.56
N HIS A 91 -3.78 20.59 11.78
CA HIS A 91 -2.68 20.65 12.74
C HIS A 91 -1.91 19.32 12.70
N LEU A 92 -0.65 19.36 12.31
CA LEU A 92 0.26 18.22 12.33
C LEU A 92 1.16 18.33 13.55
N HIS A 93 0.97 17.41 14.50
CA HIS A 93 1.64 17.44 15.80
C HIS A 93 2.92 16.62 15.74
N TYR A 94 4.00 17.12 16.32
CA TYR A 94 5.30 16.47 16.33
C TYR A 94 5.90 16.53 17.73
N ALA A 95 6.48 15.43 18.19
CA ALA A 95 7.20 15.41 19.44
C ALA A 95 8.60 16.01 19.24
N LEU A 96 8.93 17.00 20.05
CA LEU A 96 10.26 17.59 20.12
C LEU A 96 11.14 16.74 21.04
N PRO A 97 12.43 16.54 20.71
CA PRO A 97 13.40 15.98 21.64
C PRO A 97 13.49 16.82 22.92
N SER A 98 13.71 16.16 24.06
CA SER A 98 13.89 16.85 25.34
C SER A 98 15.08 17.81 25.28
N GLY A 99 14.90 19.05 25.74
CA GLY A 99 15.92 20.10 25.69
C GLY A 99 16.01 20.87 24.37
N PHE A 100 15.20 20.53 23.37
CA PHE A 100 15.13 21.27 22.11
C PHE A 100 14.13 22.43 22.21
N HIS A 101 14.62 23.67 22.07
CA HIS A 101 13.80 24.88 22.09
C HIS A 101 13.65 25.46 20.69
N LEU A 102 12.40 25.71 20.28
CA LEU A 102 12.09 26.27 18.98
C LEU A 102 11.02 27.35 19.12
N SER A 103 11.29 28.57 18.70
CA SER A 103 10.28 29.64 18.73
C SER A 103 9.21 29.42 17.67
N SER A 104 7.95 29.75 18.03
CA SER A 104 6.86 29.82 17.05
C SER A 104 7.18 30.81 15.92
N ARG A 105 6.78 30.49 14.69
CA ARG A 105 6.99 31.33 13.50
C ARG A 105 5.72 31.38 12.68
N LYS A 106 5.40 32.56 12.12
CA LYS A 106 4.32 32.71 11.14
C LYS A 106 4.85 32.57 9.73
N GLY A 107 4.10 31.91 8.87
CA GLY A 107 4.47 31.67 7.48
C GLY A 107 3.29 31.90 6.53
N GLN A 108 3.54 31.92 5.23
CA GLN A 108 2.48 32.12 4.24
C GLN A 108 1.71 30.81 4.00
N GLY A 109 0.58 30.65 4.70
CA GLY A 109 -0.31 29.49 4.58
C GLY A 109 0.08 28.27 5.44
N VAL A 110 1.14 28.38 6.23
CA VAL A 110 1.52 27.44 7.31
C VAL A 110 2.16 28.20 8.46
N ASP A 111 1.67 27.97 9.68
CA ASP A 111 2.21 28.50 10.92
C ASP A 111 2.93 27.39 11.69
N LEU A 112 4.12 27.68 12.21
CA LEU A 112 4.83 26.80 13.13
C LEU A 112 4.53 27.24 14.56
N LYS A 113 3.84 26.38 15.32
CA LYS A 113 3.54 26.59 16.75
C LYS A 113 4.48 25.73 17.59
N ALA A 114 5.33 26.39 18.36
CA ALA A 114 6.27 25.76 19.29
C ALA A 114 6.34 26.64 20.55
N GLU A 115 7.50 27.13 20.97
CA GLU A 115 7.61 28.03 22.12
C GLU A 115 6.81 29.31 21.90
N GLY A 116 6.16 29.80 22.97
CA GLY A 116 5.36 31.03 22.93
C GLY A 116 4.05 30.89 22.16
N GLY A 117 3.56 29.67 21.92
CA GLY A 117 2.30 29.39 21.21
C GLY A 117 1.42 28.35 21.90
N TYR A 118 0.18 28.26 21.44
CA TYR A 118 -0.73 27.16 21.78
C TYR A 118 -1.62 26.83 20.58
N VAL A 119 -2.22 25.64 20.59
CA VAL A 119 -3.17 25.19 19.57
C VAL A 119 -4.47 24.72 20.21
N VAL A 120 -5.59 24.91 19.52
CA VAL A 120 -6.88 24.35 19.96
C VAL A 120 -6.92 22.85 19.70
N ALA A 121 -7.37 22.08 20.68
CA ALA A 121 -7.35 20.63 20.68
C ALA A 121 -8.76 20.00 20.69
N PRO A 122 -8.91 18.79 20.11
CA PRO A 122 -10.13 17.99 20.27
C PRO A 122 -10.44 17.72 21.75
N PRO A 123 -11.72 17.60 22.15
CA PRO A 123 -12.93 17.60 21.32
C PRO A 123 -13.59 18.99 21.17
N THR A 124 -12.83 20.09 21.22
CA THR A 124 -13.38 21.47 21.23
C THR A 124 -14.30 21.73 20.05
N ILE A 125 -15.46 22.36 20.30
CA ILE A 125 -16.43 22.77 19.29
C ILE A 125 -16.54 24.31 19.30
N ILE A 126 -16.42 24.94 18.14
CA ILE A 126 -16.55 26.38 17.96
C ILE A 126 -17.48 26.62 16.76
N ASP A 127 -18.57 27.36 16.95
CA ASP A 127 -19.55 27.68 15.91
C ASP A 127 -20.04 26.43 15.14
N GLY A 128 -20.32 25.33 15.86
CA GLY A 128 -20.75 24.06 15.28
C GLY A 128 -19.64 23.25 14.61
N HIS A 129 -18.41 23.76 14.54
CA HIS A 129 -17.25 23.03 14.02
C HIS A 129 -16.50 22.31 15.13
N SER A 130 -16.45 20.99 15.05
CA SER A 130 -15.66 20.15 15.95
C SER A 130 -14.23 20.00 15.46
N TYR A 131 -13.27 20.25 16.35
CA TYR A 131 -11.89 19.81 16.19
C TYR A 131 -11.82 18.31 16.48
N TYR A 132 -11.41 17.51 15.50
CA TYR A 132 -11.33 16.06 15.65
C TYR A 132 -10.02 15.50 15.10
N ILE A 133 -9.59 14.38 15.67
CA ILE A 133 -8.38 13.68 15.25
C ILE A 133 -8.69 12.92 13.96
N SER A 134 -8.11 13.38 12.85
CA SER A 134 -8.25 12.74 11.52
C SER A 134 -7.27 11.59 11.32
N GLN A 135 -6.13 11.61 12.03
CA GLN A 135 -5.14 10.54 12.03
C GLN A 135 -4.65 10.30 13.47
N ALA A 136 -5.16 9.24 14.09
CA ALA A 136 -4.86 8.86 15.47
C ALA A 136 -3.60 7.98 15.56
N VAL A 137 -2.44 8.56 15.27
CA VAL A 137 -1.11 7.97 15.51
C VAL A 137 -0.36 8.85 16.51
N PRO A 138 0.59 8.32 17.32
CA PRO A 138 1.40 9.15 18.20
C PRO A 138 2.12 10.28 17.44
N PRO A 139 2.31 11.47 18.04
CA PRO A 139 3.15 12.51 17.44
C PRO A 139 4.54 11.94 17.12
N LYS A 140 4.95 12.05 15.87
CA LYS A 140 6.25 11.59 15.41
C LYS A 140 7.34 12.40 16.12
N CYS A 141 8.30 11.70 16.73
CA CYS A 141 9.52 12.33 17.25
C CYS A 141 10.39 12.82 16.09
N LEU A 142 10.73 14.11 16.10
CA LEU A 142 11.60 14.69 15.08
C LEU A 142 13.07 14.54 15.47
N SER A 143 13.91 14.17 14.51
CA SER A 143 15.36 14.34 14.60
C SER A 143 15.77 15.78 14.29
N GLU A 144 16.92 16.24 14.77
CA GLU A 144 17.45 17.58 14.47
C GLU A 144 17.49 17.87 12.96
N LYS A 145 17.92 16.91 12.14
CA LYS A 145 17.93 17.02 10.67
C LYS A 145 16.54 17.17 10.06
N GLU A 146 15.53 16.51 10.64
CA GLU A 146 14.14 16.67 10.20
C GLU A 146 13.60 18.04 10.62
N ILE A 147 13.97 18.55 11.80
CA ILE A 147 13.63 19.91 12.24
C ILE A 147 14.27 20.94 11.29
N GLU A 148 15.56 20.80 10.97
CA GLU A 148 16.25 21.67 10.00
C GLU A 148 15.60 21.61 8.61
N SER A 149 15.22 20.42 8.15
CA SER A 149 14.53 20.25 6.87
C SER A 149 13.14 20.91 6.87
N MET A 150 12.42 20.82 7.99
CA MET A 150 11.13 21.50 8.18
C MET A 150 11.29 23.01 8.23
N LEU A 151 12.31 23.51 8.91
CA LEU A 151 12.62 24.94 8.97
C LEU A 151 13.05 25.47 7.59
N THR A 152 13.78 24.67 6.81
CA THR A 152 14.16 24.99 5.43
C THR A 152 12.95 25.04 4.51
N PHE A 153 11.98 24.12 4.67
CA PHE A 153 10.71 24.21 3.96
C PHE A 153 9.93 25.47 4.36
N PHE A 154 9.96 25.82 5.65
CA PHE A 154 9.29 26.99 6.19
C PHE A 154 9.88 28.30 5.64
N THR A 155 11.20 28.37 5.44
CA THR A 155 11.87 29.54 4.84
C THR A 155 11.73 29.61 3.31
N TRP A 156 11.59 28.48 2.61
CA TRP A 156 11.41 28.40 1.15
C TRP A 156 9.99 28.76 0.67
N ALA A 157 9.06 29.10 1.57
CA ALA A 157 7.74 29.62 1.23
C ALA A 157 7.76 31.09 0.75
N ASN A 158 8.93 31.71 0.53
CA ASN A 158 9.09 33.01 -0.13
C ASN A 158 9.28 32.86 -1.66
N PRO A 159 8.47 33.51 -2.51
CA PRO A 159 8.35 33.19 -3.94
C PRO A 159 9.51 33.64 -4.87
N ASP A 160 10.52 34.39 -4.40
CA ASP A 160 11.52 35.04 -5.28
C ASP A 160 12.94 34.46 -5.24
N THR A 161 13.17 33.23 -4.77
CA THR A 161 14.52 32.63 -4.81
C THR A 161 14.61 31.45 -5.77
N PRO A 162 15.42 31.52 -6.86
CA PRO A 162 15.67 30.40 -7.74
C PRO A 162 16.27 29.20 -6.98
N LEU A 163 15.97 27.98 -7.43
CA LEU A 163 16.55 26.74 -6.91
C LEU A 163 18.09 26.86 -6.82
N PRO A 164 18.73 26.62 -5.66
CA PRO A 164 20.19 26.64 -5.60
C PRO A 164 20.72 25.51 -6.47
N ALA A 165 21.49 25.89 -7.50
CA ALA A 165 22.25 24.97 -8.31
C ALA A 165 23.19 24.17 -7.41
N VAL A 166 23.14 22.85 -7.52
CA VAL A 166 24.16 21.97 -6.94
C VAL A 166 25.48 22.31 -7.64
N ARG A 167 26.31 23.15 -7.01
CA ARG A 167 27.70 23.34 -7.43
C ARG A 167 28.41 22.00 -7.25
N ARG A 168 28.81 21.38 -8.37
CA ARG A 168 29.86 20.37 -8.36
C ARG A 168 31.12 21.05 -7.83
N GLN A 169 31.63 20.60 -6.69
CA GLN A 169 33.04 20.79 -6.40
C GLN A 169 33.77 19.63 -7.07
N GLU A 170 34.22 19.90 -8.30
CA GLU A 170 35.44 19.30 -8.83
C GLU A 170 36.59 20.00 -8.11
N GLY A 171 37.32 19.25 -7.29
CA GLY A 171 38.44 19.75 -6.50
C GLY A 171 39.31 18.57 -6.10
N ALA A 172 40.43 18.46 -6.79
CA ALA A 172 41.44 17.42 -6.66
C ALA A 172 41.94 17.27 -5.21
N PHE A 173 42.04 16.01 -4.76
CA PHE A 173 43.10 15.61 -3.85
C PHE A 173 43.97 14.61 -4.61
N SER A 174 45.14 15.09 -5.04
CA SER A 174 46.24 14.26 -5.49
C SER A 174 46.82 13.49 -4.30
N CYS A 175 47.03 12.20 -4.49
CA CYS A 175 48.12 11.48 -3.83
C CYS A 175 48.82 10.67 -4.92
N GLU A 176 50.04 11.07 -5.19
CA GLU A 176 50.99 10.37 -6.03
C GLU A 176 51.32 9.03 -5.36
N ILE A 177 51.21 7.95 -6.11
CA ILE A 177 51.89 6.69 -5.79
C ILE A 177 52.58 6.27 -7.08
N GLU A 178 53.90 6.47 -7.10
CA GLU A 178 54.80 5.90 -8.10
C GLU A 178 54.78 4.37 -8.02
N GLY A 179 54.95 3.75 -9.18
CA GLY A 179 54.44 2.42 -9.47
C GLY A 179 55.11 1.26 -8.75
N ILE A 180 54.30 0.23 -8.46
CA ILE A 180 54.69 -1.18 -8.44
C ILE A 180 53.49 -1.99 -8.96
N GLY A 181 53.70 -2.75 -10.03
CA GLY A 181 53.10 -4.07 -10.29
C GLY A 181 51.59 -4.19 -10.55
N ASN A 182 51.25 -4.82 -11.69
CA ASN A 182 49.95 -5.42 -11.95
C ASN A 182 49.59 -6.44 -10.84
N ASP A 183 48.79 -6.06 -9.86
CA ASP A 183 47.96 -6.99 -9.10
C ASP A 183 46.74 -6.25 -8.52
N CYS A 184 45.56 -6.73 -8.89
CA CYS A 184 44.28 -6.17 -8.48
C CYS A 184 44.01 -6.48 -6.98
N PRO A 185 43.89 -5.48 -6.09
CA PRO A 185 43.38 -5.74 -4.75
C PRO A 185 41.85 -5.79 -4.83
N GLN A 186 41.27 -6.98 -4.65
CA GLN A 186 39.86 -7.08 -4.31
C GLN A 186 39.57 -6.21 -3.07
N PRO A 187 38.42 -5.53 -2.98
CA PRO A 187 38.07 -4.76 -1.79
C PRO A 187 37.93 -5.73 -0.62
N GLN A 188 38.95 -5.74 0.26
CA GLN A 188 38.94 -6.53 1.48
C GLN A 188 37.77 -6.05 2.34
N ARG A 189 36.93 -7.01 2.72
CA ARG A 189 35.77 -6.82 3.60
C ARG A 189 36.25 -6.21 4.91
N HIS A 190 35.79 -5.01 5.25
CA HIS A 190 36.02 -4.45 6.57
C HIS A 190 35.24 -5.32 7.59
N VAL A 191 35.93 -6.26 8.23
CA VAL A 191 35.41 -6.99 9.38
C VAL A 191 35.21 -5.97 10.48
N LEU A 192 33.98 -5.87 10.98
CA LEU A 192 33.66 -4.94 12.08
C LEU A 192 34.50 -5.37 13.29
N THR A 193 35.39 -4.50 13.76
CA THR A 193 36.29 -4.74 14.88
C THR A 193 35.68 -4.26 16.21
N VAL A 194 36.28 -4.66 17.34
CA VAL A 194 35.90 -4.14 18.67
C VAL A 194 35.96 -2.61 18.67
N SER A 195 37.04 -2.04 18.14
CA SER A 195 37.26 -0.60 18.07
C SER A 195 36.19 0.12 17.25
N ASP A 196 35.71 -0.48 16.16
CA ASP A 196 34.64 0.09 15.33
C ASP A 196 33.31 0.17 16.09
N LEU A 197 32.95 -0.87 16.85
CA LEU A 197 31.75 -0.87 17.68
C LEU A 197 31.84 0.16 18.81
N GLN A 198 33.00 0.25 19.45
CA GLN A 198 33.26 1.21 20.53
C GLN A 198 33.20 2.66 20.01
N PHE A 199 33.81 2.93 18.86
CA PHE A 199 33.76 4.22 18.20
C PHE A 199 32.32 4.59 17.80
N LEU A 200 31.59 3.67 17.18
CA LEU A 200 30.19 3.89 16.79
C LEU A 200 29.31 4.18 18.01
N TYR A 201 29.53 3.46 19.10
CA TYR A 201 28.83 3.67 20.36
C TYR A 201 29.15 5.04 20.94
N GLN A 202 30.42 5.43 21.05
CA GLN A 202 30.82 6.73 21.58
C GLN A 202 30.30 7.89 20.71
N HIS A 203 30.33 7.73 19.40
CA HIS A 203 29.79 8.70 18.44
C HIS A 203 28.27 8.88 18.58
N LEU A 204 27.52 7.81 18.79
CA LEU A 204 26.07 7.86 18.97
C LEU A 204 25.67 8.28 20.39
N ALA A 205 26.42 7.87 21.41
CA ALA A 205 26.17 8.20 22.81
C ALA A 205 26.46 9.68 23.12
N THR A 206 27.34 10.35 22.36
CA THR A 206 27.54 11.80 22.47
C THR A 206 26.46 12.64 21.77
N ARG A 207 25.70 12.04 20.84
CA ARG A 207 24.69 12.74 20.00
C ARG A 207 23.24 12.37 20.33
N GLY A 208 23.02 11.57 21.37
CA GLY A 208 21.69 11.07 21.72
C GLY A 208 21.68 10.32 23.05
N SER A 209 20.62 9.55 23.30
CA SER A 209 20.50 8.74 24.51
C SER A 209 21.52 7.59 24.52
N ARG A 210 22.23 7.43 25.65
CA ARG A 210 23.22 6.38 25.91
C ARG A 210 22.66 4.98 25.64
N ASN A 211 21.43 4.73 26.08
CA ASN A 211 20.77 3.42 25.95
C ASN A 211 20.31 3.15 24.52
N GLU A 212 19.80 4.18 23.84
CA GLU A 212 19.44 4.08 22.41
C GLU A 212 20.69 3.85 21.55
N ALA A 213 21.79 4.53 21.86
CA ALA A 213 23.08 4.32 21.22
C ALA A 213 23.55 2.86 21.41
N LEU A 214 23.53 2.35 22.66
CA LEU A 214 23.91 0.98 22.96
C LEU A 214 23.04 -0.04 22.21
N PHE A 215 21.72 0.18 22.17
CA PHE A 215 20.78 -0.70 21.47
C PHE A 215 21.05 -0.73 19.96
N ARG A 216 21.27 0.43 19.32
CA ARG A 216 21.57 0.52 17.88
C ARG A 216 22.88 -0.14 17.50
N VAL A 217 23.93 0.08 18.29
CA VAL A 217 25.25 -0.54 18.08
C VAL A 217 25.12 -2.06 18.25
N SER A 218 24.36 -2.52 19.24
CA SER A 218 24.11 -3.95 19.49
C SER A 218 23.33 -4.62 18.36
N LEU A 219 22.34 -3.93 17.78
CA LEU A 219 21.64 -4.41 16.58
C LEU A 219 22.60 -4.54 15.39
N ARG A 220 23.52 -3.59 15.23
CA ARG A 220 24.52 -3.62 14.17
C ARG A 220 25.49 -4.79 14.37
N ALA A 221 25.99 -4.99 15.59
CA ALA A 221 26.85 -6.11 15.96
C ALA A 221 26.18 -7.45 15.63
N ARG A 222 24.94 -7.64 16.11
CA ARG A 222 24.12 -8.82 15.82
C ARG A 222 23.95 -9.08 14.32
N ASP A 223 23.57 -8.04 13.56
CA ASP A 223 23.32 -8.17 12.13
C ASP A 223 24.61 -8.43 11.32
N THR A 224 25.79 -8.23 11.92
CA THR A 224 27.11 -8.54 11.35
C THR A 224 27.74 -9.81 11.91
N GLY A 225 26.99 -10.62 12.66
CA GLY A 225 27.42 -11.94 13.13
C GLY A 225 28.21 -11.95 14.43
N TRP A 226 28.25 -10.84 15.18
CA TRP A 226 28.82 -10.85 16.54
C TRP A 226 27.90 -11.60 17.50
N THR A 227 28.49 -12.32 18.46
CA THR A 227 27.75 -12.96 19.56
C THR A 227 27.34 -11.95 20.63
N GLN A 228 26.33 -12.29 21.43
CA GLN A 228 25.89 -11.45 22.54
C GLN A 228 27.03 -11.23 23.55
N GLU A 229 27.78 -12.28 23.90
CA GLU A 229 28.90 -12.24 24.86
C GLU A 229 30.02 -11.31 24.39
N ALA A 230 30.44 -11.45 23.12
CA ALA A 230 31.44 -10.58 22.52
C ALA A 230 30.99 -9.10 22.47
N THR A 231 29.69 -8.84 22.24
CA THR A 231 29.14 -7.48 22.22
C THR A 231 29.10 -6.88 23.63
N VAL A 232 28.77 -7.68 24.65
CA VAL A 232 28.84 -7.30 26.07
C VAL A 232 30.28 -6.94 26.45
N ALA A 233 31.25 -7.80 26.12
CA ALA A 233 32.66 -7.57 26.42
C ALA A 233 33.18 -6.27 25.77
N ALA A 234 32.73 -5.97 24.55
CA ALA A 234 33.16 -4.78 23.82
C ALA A 234 32.55 -3.47 24.34
N LEU A 235 31.27 -3.46 24.75
CA LEU A 235 30.50 -2.22 24.96
C LEU A 235 30.10 -1.95 26.42
N ALA A 236 29.95 -2.97 27.27
CA ALA A 236 29.39 -2.79 28.61
C ALA A 236 30.28 -1.96 29.54
N LYS A 237 31.62 -2.09 29.41
CA LYS A 237 32.59 -1.29 30.19
C LYS A 237 32.56 0.18 29.78
N HIS A 238 32.46 0.47 28.48
CA HIS A 238 32.37 1.82 27.96
C HIS A 238 31.04 2.48 28.31
N HIS A 239 29.95 1.71 28.35
CA HIS A 239 28.65 2.20 28.81
C HIS A 239 28.63 2.56 30.30
N MET A 240 29.34 1.81 31.12
CA MET A 240 29.52 2.10 32.55
C MET A 240 30.31 3.40 32.79
N GLN A 241 31.37 3.63 32.00
CA GLN A 241 32.29 4.76 32.15
C GLN A 241 31.76 6.06 31.51
N GLN A 242 30.81 5.97 30.57
CA GLN A 242 30.25 7.14 29.90
C GLN A 242 29.44 8.01 30.89
N PRO A 243 29.77 9.32 31.05
CA PRO A 243 29.01 10.23 31.89
C PRO A 243 27.61 10.50 31.32
N ALA A 244 26.65 10.82 32.19
CA ALA A 244 25.30 11.16 31.75
C ALA A 244 25.30 12.53 31.06
N ASN A 245 24.71 12.63 29.86
CA ASN A 245 24.61 13.89 29.11
C ASN A 245 23.56 14.87 29.70
N HIS A 246 22.80 14.45 30.73
CA HIS A 246 21.77 15.26 31.39
C HIS A 246 21.84 15.09 32.92
N ALA A 247 21.27 16.06 33.66
CA ALA A 247 21.14 16.04 35.12
C ALA A 247 20.20 14.91 35.58
N HIS A 248 20.72 13.68 35.61
CA HIS A 248 20.06 12.50 36.13
C HIS A 248 20.32 12.33 37.63
N ARG A 249 19.39 11.65 38.31
CA ARG A 249 19.59 11.09 39.66
C ARG A 249 20.92 10.31 39.66
N LYS A 250 21.72 10.40 40.72
CA LYS A 250 23.02 9.71 40.82
C LYS A 250 22.84 8.19 40.68
N GLU A 251 23.00 7.67 39.46
CA GLU A 251 23.04 6.23 39.16
C GLU A 251 24.40 5.67 39.56
N THR A 252 24.41 4.48 40.17
CA THR A 252 25.66 3.80 40.49
C THR A 252 26.24 3.14 39.23
N PRO A 253 27.58 2.98 39.13
CA PRO A 253 28.21 2.25 38.02
C PRO A 253 27.65 0.84 37.83
N GLN A 254 27.26 0.17 38.93
CA GLN A 254 26.65 -1.16 38.91
C GLN A 254 25.26 -1.17 38.24
N GLN A 255 24.43 -0.15 38.50
CA GLN A 255 23.13 -0.01 37.84
C GLN A 255 23.27 0.18 36.32
N ARG A 256 24.26 0.97 35.89
CA ARG A 256 24.55 1.18 34.46
C ARG A 256 25.05 -0.08 33.77
N HIS A 257 25.83 -0.90 34.49
CA HIS A 257 26.29 -2.17 33.96
C HIS A 257 25.12 -3.15 33.76
N ALA A 258 24.20 -3.24 34.73
CA ALA A 258 23.00 -4.08 34.61
C ALA A 258 22.07 -3.62 33.47
N GLU A 259 21.90 -2.30 33.31
CA GLU A 259 21.15 -1.70 32.20
C GLU A 259 21.77 -2.02 30.83
N ALA A 260 23.11 -1.98 30.74
CA ALA A 260 23.83 -2.33 29.52
C ALA A 260 23.58 -3.79 29.13
N LEU A 261 23.68 -4.72 30.09
CA LEU A 261 23.41 -6.13 29.87
C LEU A 261 21.98 -6.37 29.37
N HIS A 262 20.99 -5.72 29.98
CA HIS A 262 19.60 -5.85 29.58
C HIS A 262 19.34 -5.30 28.17
N THR A 263 19.95 -4.16 27.83
CA THR A 263 19.81 -3.52 26.51
C THR A 263 20.44 -4.37 25.40
N ILE A 264 21.62 -4.93 25.65
CA ILE A 264 22.29 -5.83 24.70
C ILE A 264 21.48 -7.12 24.56
N ALA A 265 21.04 -7.74 25.66
CA ALA A 265 20.17 -8.92 25.60
C ALA A 265 18.88 -8.67 24.80
N SER A 266 18.25 -7.51 24.99
CA SER A 266 17.06 -7.09 24.22
C SER A 266 17.35 -6.99 22.72
N ALA A 267 18.50 -6.44 22.32
CA ALA A 267 18.89 -6.36 20.92
C ALA A 267 19.11 -7.76 20.28
N PHE A 268 19.62 -8.70 21.07
CA PHE A 268 19.91 -10.08 20.66
C PHE A 268 18.74 -11.06 20.81
N SER A 269 17.61 -10.64 21.42
CA SER A 269 16.40 -11.46 21.61
C SER A 269 15.73 -11.96 20.31
N ARG A 270 16.16 -11.47 19.14
CA ARG A 270 15.65 -11.85 17.82
C ARG A 270 16.82 -12.21 16.91
N GLY A 271 16.66 -13.21 16.05
CA GLY A 271 17.66 -13.57 15.05
C GLY A 271 18.06 -12.38 14.17
N GLY A 272 19.35 -12.30 13.83
CA GLY A 272 19.91 -11.25 12.97
C GLY A 272 19.13 -11.15 11.66
N ARG A 273 18.91 -9.91 11.18
CA ARG A 273 18.38 -9.74 9.82
C ARG A 273 19.40 -10.35 8.87
N MET A 274 19.01 -11.36 8.10
CA MET A 274 19.83 -11.90 7.01
C MET A 274 20.23 -10.76 6.08
N PHE A 275 21.43 -10.23 6.31
CA PHE A 275 22.12 -9.37 5.37
C PHE A 275 22.71 -10.34 4.36
N ILE A 276 22.18 -10.35 3.14
CA ILE A 276 22.84 -10.98 2.00
C ILE A 276 23.60 -9.84 1.29
N PRO A 277 24.85 -9.55 1.66
CA PRO A 277 25.67 -8.61 0.91
C PRO A 277 25.94 -9.19 -0.48
N GLY A 278 25.42 -8.52 -1.52
CA GLY A 278 25.66 -8.89 -2.93
C GLY A 278 24.46 -8.72 -3.87
N LEU A 279 23.23 -8.63 -3.37
CA LEU A 279 22.02 -8.52 -4.19
C LEU A 279 21.45 -7.09 -4.22
N ARG A 280 22.23 -6.12 -4.71
CA ARG A 280 21.62 -4.88 -5.23
C ARG A 280 21.65 -4.93 -6.75
N ASN A 281 20.76 -5.74 -7.34
CA ASN A 281 20.46 -5.69 -8.77
C ASN A 281 19.71 -4.39 -9.07
N TYR A 282 20.46 -3.29 -9.21
CA TYR A 282 19.93 -2.01 -9.67
C TYR A 282 19.55 -2.02 -11.16
N ASP A 283 19.80 -3.12 -11.88
CA ASP A 283 19.45 -3.26 -13.30
C ASP A 283 17.96 -3.50 -13.50
N GLN A 284 17.29 -4.12 -12.53
CA GLN A 284 15.87 -4.43 -12.62
C GLN A 284 15.00 -3.23 -12.26
N VAL A 285 13.75 -3.21 -12.73
CA VAL A 285 12.83 -2.11 -12.40
C VAL A 285 12.44 -2.20 -10.92
N PRO A 286 12.50 -1.10 -10.16
CA PRO A 286 12.13 -1.08 -8.74
C PRO A 286 10.71 -1.59 -8.49
N ASN A 287 10.51 -2.34 -7.42
CA ASN A 287 9.17 -2.84 -7.05
C ASN A 287 8.16 -1.70 -6.85
N SER A 288 8.59 -0.59 -6.27
CA SER A 288 7.78 0.62 -6.10
C SER A 288 7.28 1.21 -7.42
N VAL A 289 8.11 1.17 -8.48
CA VAL A 289 7.75 1.59 -9.84
C VAL A 289 6.72 0.62 -10.42
N ARG A 290 6.96 -0.69 -10.30
CA ARG A 290 6.03 -1.73 -10.79
C ARG A 290 4.65 -1.59 -10.16
N GLU A 291 4.60 -1.47 -8.83
CA GLU A 291 3.35 -1.35 -8.05
C GLU A 291 2.58 -0.08 -8.40
N LYS A 292 3.27 1.06 -8.59
CA LYS A 292 2.63 2.31 -9.01
C LYS A 292 2.07 2.21 -10.43
N CYS A 293 2.80 1.61 -11.37
CA CYS A 293 2.27 1.33 -12.70
C CYS A 293 1.04 0.40 -12.65
N PHE A 294 1.02 -0.58 -11.76
CA PHE A 294 -0.15 -1.45 -11.58
C PHE A 294 -1.37 -0.70 -11.05
N GLN A 295 -1.18 0.18 -10.07
CA GLN A 295 -2.24 1.03 -9.51
C GLN A 295 -2.83 1.95 -10.57
N MET A 296 -1.99 2.50 -11.45
CA MET A 296 -2.39 3.32 -12.60
C MET A 296 -2.98 2.51 -13.77
N LYS A 297 -3.13 1.19 -13.63
CA LYS A 297 -3.59 0.27 -14.71
C LYS A 297 -2.67 0.23 -15.93
N GLN A 298 -1.41 0.64 -15.77
CA GLN A 298 -0.39 0.66 -16.80
C GLN A 298 0.54 -0.57 -16.72
N THR A 299 -0.03 -1.77 -16.58
CA THR A 299 0.76 -3.01 -16.52
C THR A 299 1.58 -3.25 -17.79
N HIS A 300 1.11 -2.75 -18.94
CA HIS A 300 1.85 -2.80 -20.20
C HIS A 300 3.19 -2.04 -20.13
N VAL A 301 3.28 -0.94 -19.36
CA VAL A 301 4.54 -0.20 -19.15
C VAL A 301 5.57 -1.08 -18.46
N VAL A 302 5.19 -1.76 -17.38
CA VAL A 302 6.09 -2.69 -16.65
C VAL A 302 6.57 -3.80 -17.57
N ARG A 303 5.68 -4.39 -18.35
CA ARG A 303 6.00 -5.47 -19.28
C ARG A 303 6.98 -5.04 -20.37
N VAL A 304 6.81 -3.83 -20.90
CA VAL A 304 7.71 -3.29 -21.95
C VAL A 304 9.04 -2.87 -21.35
N LEU A 305 9.06 -2.17 -20.21
CA LEU A 305 10.30 -1.78 -19.52
C LEU A 305 11.17 -3.00 -19.19
N GLU A 306 10.59 -3.98 -18.49
CA GLU A 306 11.31 -5.19 -18.10
C GLU A 306 11.67 -6.04 -19.32
N GLY A 307 10.75 -6.17 -20.27
CA GLY A 307 10.99 -6.97 -21.47
C GLY A 307 12.16 -6.44 -22.31
N LEU A 308 12.28 -5.11 -22.45
CA LEU A 308 13.36 -4.48 -23.20
C LEU A 308 14.69 -4.56 -22.44
N ARG A 309 14.68 -4.40 -21.11
CA ARG A 309 15.89 -4.56 -20.30
C ARG A 309 16.41 -5.99 -20.31
N LEU A 310 15.52 -6.98 -20.19
CA LEU A 310 15.86 -8.39 -20.34
C LEU A 310 16.27 -8.76 -21.78
N ALA A 311 15.93 -7.93 -22.77
CA ALA A 311 16.41 -8.08 -24.15
C ALA A 311 17.74 -7.33 -24.41
N GLY A 312 18.33 -6.74 -23.36
CA GLY A 312 19.66 -6.11 -23.40
C GLY A 312 19.66 -4.60 -23.60
N ILE A 313 18.50 -3.91 -23.65
CA ILE A 313 18.46 -2.45 -23.76
C ILE A 313 18.78 -1.84 -22.39
N GLN A 314 19.90 -1.11 -22.32
CA GLN A 314 20.37 -0.50 -21.08
C GLN A 314 19.71 0.86 -20.81
N PRO A 315 19.62 1.30 -19.54
CA PRO A 315 19.22 2.66 -19.21
C PRO A 315 20.05 3.71 -19.96
N GLY A 316 19.40 4.76 -20.48
CA GLY A 316 20.02 5.79 -21.32
C GLY A 316 20.17 5.42 -22.80
N GLN A 317 20.03 4.15 -23.17
CA GLN A 317 20.13 3.72 -24.56
C GLN A 317 18.90 4.15 -25.36
N ALA A 318 19.14 4.65 -26.57
CA ALA A 318 18.10 4.98 -27.54
C ALA A 318 17.58 3.73 -28.26
N PHE A 319 16.27 3.65 -28.50
CA PHE A 319 15.65 2.57 -29.25
C PHE A 319 14.44 3.06 -30.05
N THR A 320 14.10 2.36 -31.13
CA THR A 320 12.94 2.69 -31.97
C THR A 320 11.73 1.82 -31.65
N THR A 321 10.54 2.25 -32.10
CA THR A 321 9.31 1.45 -31.97
C THR A 321 9.46 0.08 -32.66
N ASN A 322 10.07 0.03 -33.85
CA ASN A 322 10.26 -1.21 -34.60
C ASN A 322 11.24 -2.15 -33.90
N GLN A 323 12.30 -1.61 -33.30
CA GLN A 323 13.25 -2.37 -32.50
C GLN A 323 12.56 -2.97 -31.26
N ALA A 324 11.74 -2.19 -30.55
CA ALA A 324 10.97 -2.68 -29.41
C ALA A 324 9.99 -3.79 -29.81
N LEU A 325 9.28 -3.64 -30.94
CA LEU A 325 8.38 -4.67 -31.47
C LEU A 325 9.11 -5.96 -31.85
N ARG A 326 10.31 -5.85 -32.42
CA ARG A 326 11.15 -7.01 -32.78
C ARG A 326 11.64 -7.75 -31.55
N LEU A 327 12.20 -7.04 -30.58
CA LEU A 327 12.76 -7.61 -29.35
C LEU A 327 11.70 -8.24 -28.43
N LEU A 328 10.48 -7.68 -28.44
CA LEU A 328 9.38 -8.17 -27.59
C LEU A 328 8.42 -9.13 -28.31
N LYS A 329 8.72 -9.50 -29.57
CA LYS A 329 7.86 -10.38 -30.38
C LYS A 329 7.62 -11.70 -29.65
N GLY A 330 6.36 -12.13 -29.59
CA GLY A 330 5.95 -13.35 -28.89
C GLY A 330 5.85 -13.23 -27.37
N ARG A 331 6.19 -12.08 -26.77
CA ARG A 331 6.16 -11.87 -25.31
C ARG A 331 5.23 -10.74 -24.88
N VAL A 332 5.38 -9.57 -25.51
CA VAL A 332 4.52 -8.42 -25.31
C VAL A 332 3.82 -8.09 -26.63
N GLY A 333 2.48 -8.08 -26.61
CA GLY A 333 1.68 -7.81 -27.80
C GLY A 333 1.93 -6.40 -28.35
N ARG A 334 1.81 -6.26 -29.67
CA ARG A 334 2.01 -5.00 -30.41
C ARG A 334 1.31 -3.81 -29.75
N ASP A 335 0.03 -3.95 -29.40
CA ASP A 335 -0.75 -2.86 -28.81
C ASP A 335 -0.27 -2.47 -27.42
N SER A 336 0.26 -3.43 -26.63
CA SER A 336 0.87 -3.14 -25.34
C SER A 336 2.15 -2.32 -25.48
N VAL A 337 2.94 -2.57 -26.53
CA VAL A 337 4.14 -1.78 -26.86
C VAL A 337 3.74 -0.34 -27.21
N TYR A 338 2.78 -0.16 -28.12
CA TYR A 338 2.30 1.18 -28.48
C TYR A 338 1.67 1.92 -27.28
N ALA A 339 0.90 1.23 -26.45
CA ALA A 339 0.32 1.81 -25.24
C ALA A 339 1.42 2.25 -24.25
N ALA A 340 2.47 1.45 -24.07
CA ALA A 340 3.58 1.78 -23.19
C ALA A 340 4.38 3.00 -23.66
N LEU A 341 4.70 3.06 -24.95
CA LEU A 341 5.44 4.20 -25.52
C LEU A 341 4.63 5.50 -25.52
N LYS A 342 3.30 5.43 -25.44
CA LYS A 342 2.39 6.58 -25.28
C LYS A 342 2.02 6.85 -23.82
N ALA A 343 2.42 5.99 -22.88
CA ALA A 343 1.99 6.08 -21.49
C ALA A 343 2.53 7.35 -20.83
N LYS A 344 1.66 7.97 -20.04
CA LYS A 344 1.95 9.18 -19.28
C LYS A 344 1.77 8.92 -17.78
N THR A 345 2.53 9.63 -16.98
CA THR A 345 2.37 9.64 -15.52
C THR A 345 1.10 10.41 -15.13
N GLU A 346 0.73 10.38 -13.84
CA GLU A 346 -0.42 11.16 -13.33
C GLU A 346 -0.26 12.67 -13.58
N GLY A 347 0.99 13.17 -13.63
CA GLY A 347 1.31 14.55 -13.98
C GLY A 347 1.43 14.83 -15.49
N GLY A 348 1.05 13.89 -16.36
CA GLY A 348 1.07 14.06 -17.81
C GLY A 348 2.43 13.89 -18.48
N THR A 349 3.50 13.66 -17.72
CA THR A 349 4.86 13.41 -18.23
C THR A 349 4.94 12.06 -18.95
N ALA A 350 5.59 12.00 -20.11
CA ALA A 350 5.79 10.73 -20.80
C ALA A 350 6.75 9.80 -20.01
N VAL A 351 6.38 8.52 -19.90
CA VAL A 351 7.24 7.52 -19.24
C VAL A 351 8.53 7.32 -20.03
N PHE A 352 8.38 7.13 -21.35
CA PHE A 352 9.48 7.11 -22.31
C PHE A 352 9.60 8.48 -22.96
N GLU A 353 10.75 9.13 -22.82
CA GLU A 353 11.04 10.34 -23.57
C GLU A 353 11.22 9.99 -25.03
N SER A 354 10.61 10.79 -25.91
CA SER A 354 10.71 10.60 -27.35
C SER A 354 11.27 11.86 -28.00
N THR A 355 12.31 11.70 -28.81
CA THR A 355 12.79 12.76 -29.69
C THR A 355 12.39 12.43 -31.12
N THR A 356 11.98 13.47 -31.86
CA THR A 356 11.85 13.37 -33.32
C THR A 356 13.11 14.03 -33.86
N PRO A 357 13.98 13.31 -34.60
CA PRO A 357 15.14 13.93 -35.22
C PRO A 357 14.70 15.13 -36.09
N PRO A 358 15.46 16.24 -36.11
CA PRO A 358 15.21 17.36 -37.03
C PRO A 358 15.13 16.87 -38.49
N LEU A 359 14.30 17.52 -39.30
CA LEU A 359 14.14 17.20 -40.73
C LEU A 359 15.44 17.47 -41.53
N ASP A 360 16.36 18.26 -41.00
CA ASP A 360 17.67 18.59 -41.60
C ASP A 360 18.81 17.83 -40.92
N THR A 361 18.82 16.50 -41.03
CA THR A 361 20.08 15.76 -40.86
C THR A 361 20.73 15.62 -42.22
N PRO A 362 22.02 16.02 -42.40
CA PRO A 362 22.75 15.75 -43.63
C PRO A 362 22.65 14.26 -43.94
N LYS A 363 22.60 13.91 -45.23
CA LYS A 363 22.64 12.52 -45.73
C LYS A 363 23.95 11.86 -45.26
N GLY A 364 23.95 11.34 -44.04
CA GLY A 364 25.11 10.75 -43.38
C GLY A 364 24.73 10.39 -41.95
N ASN A 365 24.62 9.09 -41.69
CA ASN A 365 24.11 8.48 -40.45
C ASN A 365 22.59 8.39 -40.34
N ALA A 366 21.94 7.96 -41.43
CA ALA A 366 20.71 7.21 -41.29
C ALA A 366 21.03 5.92 -40.51
N TYR A 367 20.55 5.80 -39.27
CA TYR A 367 20.36 4.51 -38.62
C TYR A 367 19.23 3.77 -39.35
N ALA A 368 19.50 3.41 -40.60
CA ALA A 368 18.72 2.49 -41.41
C ALA A 368 19.23 1.09 -41.05
N ASP A 369 18.47 0.41 -40.21
CA ASP A 369 18.61 -1.04 -39.96
C ASP A 369 18.30 -1.77 -41.27
N THR A 370 19.30 -1.86 -42.15
CA THR A 370 19.26 -2.53 -43.45
C THR A 370 20.01 -3.86 -43.34
N HIS A 371 19.48 -4.75 -42.52
CA HIS A 371 19.64 -6.19 -42.74
C HIS A 371 18.29 -6.79 -43.11
N LEU A 372 17.75 -6.39 -44.27
CA LEU A 372 16.79 -7.20 -45.01
C LEU A 372 17.55 -7.83 -46.17
N SER A 373 17.82 -9.12 -46.00
CA SER A 373 18.31 -10.02 -47.03
C SER A 373 17.55 -9.80 -48.34
N LYS A 374 18.27 -9.49 -49.42
CA LYS A 374 17.74 -9.48 -50.79
C LYS A 374 17.35 -10.91 -51.19
N GLY A 375 16.12 -11.30 -50.89
CA GLY A 375 15.47 -12.46 -51.50
C GLY A 375 14.93 -12.06 -52.87
N GLN A 376 15.46 -12.66 -53.92
CA GLN A 376 14.96 -12.54 -55.28
C GLN A 376 13.51 -13.02 -55.36
N THR A 377 12.61 -12.19 -55.89
CA THR A 377 11.41 -12.68 -56.56
C THR A 377 11.31 -12.02 -57.92
N LYS A 378 11.84 -12.73 -58.93
CA LYS A 378 11.42 -12.56 -60.32
C LYS A 378 10.02 -13.18 -60.41
N ASN A 379 9.00 -12.39 -60.71
CA ASN A 379 7.83 -12.75 -61.51
C ASN A 379 6.88 -11.55 -61.57
N ALA A 380 6.77 -10.99 -62.77
CA ALA A 380 5.87 -9.90 -63.11
C ALA A 380 4.46 -10.46 -63.39
N PHE A 381 3.43 -9.83 -62.81
CA PHE A 381 2.08 -9.78 -63.38
C PHE A 381 1.49 -8.38 -63.19
N LEU A 382 0.93 -7.86 -64.28
CA LEU A 382 0.53 -6.48 -64.50
C LEU A 382 -0.88 -6.16 -63.97
N LEU A 383 -0.97 -4.96 -63.39
CA LEU A 383 -2.11 -4.03 -63.38
C LEU A 383 -3.30 -4.30 -62.46
N GLY A 384 -3.11 -3.88 -61.20
CA GLY A 384 -4.05 -2.96 -60.58
C GLY A 384 -3.26 -1.77 -60.04
N ILE A 385 -3.33 -0.61 -60.67
CA ILE A 385 -2.74 0.64 -60.14
C ILE A 385 -3.52 0.99 -58.86
N LYS A 386 -3.05 0.50 -57.71
CA LYS A 386 -3.41 1.01 -56.40
C LYS A 386 -2.15 1.51 -55.73
N ASN A 387 -1.92 2.81 -55.92
CA ASN A 387 -0.88 3.62 -55.32
C ASN A 387 0.53 3.10 -55.62
N GLN A 388 1.16 3.78 -56.58
CA GLN A 388 2.60 4.03 -56.60
C GLN A 388 3.20 3.88 -55.21
N GLU A 389 4.23 3.03 -55.10
CA GLU A 389 5.14 3.03 -53.98
C GLU A 389 5.44 4.48 -53.61
N LYS A 390 4.87 4.95 -52.49
CA LYS A 390 5.10 6.31 -52.01
C LYS A 390 6.59 6.43 -51.78
N GLY A 391 7.26 7.12 -52.69
CA GLY A 391 8.68 7.37 -52.63
C GLY A 391 9.06 7.98 -51.29
N GLY A 392 10.12 7.43 -50.69
CA GLY A 392 11.20 8.19 -50.05
C GLY A 392 10.90 9.18 -48.92
N TYR A 393 9.66 9.39 -48.50
CA TYR A 393 9.30 10.24 -47.37
C TYR A 393 8.80 9.38 -46.21
N HIS A 394 9.71 8.60 -45.64
CA HIS A 394 9.48 8.05 -44.32
C HIS A 394 9.64 9.17 -43.30
N ARG A 395 8.55 9.49 -42.58
CA ARG A 395 8.64 10.34 -41.39
C ARG A 395 9.70 9.71 -40.47
N PRO A 396 10.73 10.46 -40.03
CA PRO A 396 11.82 9.89 -39.24
C PRO A 396 11.24 9.14 -38.05
N ALA A 397 11.72 7.90 -37.85
CA ALA A 397 11.20 7.03 -36.81
C ALA A 397 11.37 7.71 -35.45
N ARG A 398 10.30 7.76 -34.64
CA ARG A 398 10.39 8.30 -33.27
C ARG A 398 11.39 7.43 -32.49
N VAL A 399 12.41 8.10 -31.96
CA VAL A 399 13.42 7.50 -31.11
C VAL A 399 13.02 7.72 -29.67
N PHE A 400 13.13 6.67 -28.86
CA PHE A 400 12.83 6.69 -27.43
C PHE A 400 14.08 6.41 -26.62
N THR A 401 14.20 7.03 -25.46
CA THR A 401 15.30 6.75 -24.53
C THR A 401 14.83 5.84 -23.41
N MET A 402 15.59 4.79 -23.10
CA MET A 402 15.31 3.89 -21.97
C MET A 402 15.51 4.63 -20.64
N PRO A 403 14.46 4.83 -19.81
CA PRO A 403 14.59 5.62 -18.61
C PRO A 403 15.40 4.90 -17.52
N THR A 404 16.18 5.68 -16.75
CA THR A 404 16.90 5.18 -15.58
C THR A 404 15.94 4.87 -14.43
N ASN A 405 16.37 4.04 -13.48
CA ASN A 405 15.56 3.74 -12.29
C ASN A 405 15.25 4.99 -11.48
N LEU A 406 16.21 5.91 -11.39
CA LEU A 406 16.03 7.16 -10.67
C LEU A 406 15.05 8.09 -11.39
N GLU A 407 15.11 8.17 -12.73
CA GLU A 407 14.12 8.89 -13.54
C GLU A 407 12.72 8.31 -13.40
N LEU A 408 12.57 6.98 -13.48
CA LEU A 408 11.28 6.31 -13.30
C LEU A 408 10.69 6.63 -11.92
N CYS A 409 11.52 6.56 -10.86
CA CYS A 409 11.12 6.92 -9.51
C CYS A 409 10.71 8.39 -9.39
N ARG A 410 11.45 9.32 -10.00
CA ARG A 410 11.10 10.75 -10.03
C ARG A 410 9.79 10.99 -10.78
N LYS A 411 9.66 10.46 -12.00
CA LYS A 411 8.48 10.61 -12.87
C LYS A 411 7.21 10.06 -12.22
N LEU A 412 7.32 8.92 -11.54
CA LEU A 412 6.18 8.25 -10.88
C LEU A 412 6.00 8.67 -9.41
N GLN A 413 6.89 9.52 -8.88
CA GLN A 413 6.88 10.01 -7.50
C GLN A 413 6.90 8.87 -6.47
N VAL A 414 7.79 7.89 -6.69
CA VAL A 414 7.94 6.73 -5.80
C VAL A 414 9.37 6.58 -5.30
N LYS A 415 9.53 6.08 -4.08
CA LYS A 415 10.84 5.82 -3.48
C LYS A 415 11.61 4.77 -4.30
N LEU A 416 12.92 4.92 -4.43
CA LEU A 416 13.75 3.88 -5.02
C LEU A 416 13.74 2.66 -4.10
N THR A 417 13.37 1.51 -4.65
CA THR A 417 13.33 0.23 -3.93
C THR A 417 14.07 -0.84 -4.73
N TYR A 418 14.38 -1.94 -4.07
CA TYR A 418 14.88 -3.14 -4.74
C TYR A 418 13.84 -3.68 -5.74
N GLY A 419 14.29 -4.21 -6.88
CA GLY A 419 13.47 -4.90 -7.88
C GLY A 419 13.64 -6.41 -7.77
N ASP A 420 12.55 -7.16 -7.60
CA ASP A 420 12.61 -8.62 -7.58
C ASP A 420 12.77 -9.19 -9.01
N PRO A 421 13.53 -10.26 -9.25
CA PRO A 421 13.71 -10.82 -10.60
C PRO A 421 12.39 -11.24 -11.24
N LEU A 422 12.20 -10.80 -12.49
CA LEU A 422 11.11 -11.25 -13.36
C LEU A 422 11.71 -11.95 -14.58
N THR A 423 11.15 -13.10 -14.92
CA THR A 423 11.55 -13.86 -16.11
C THR A 423 10.75 -13.41 -17.34
N GLN A 424 11.19 -13.80 -18.53
CA GLN A 424 10.44 -13.54 -19.77
C GLN A 424 9.03 -14.17 -19.75
N ALA A 425 8.88 -15.33 -19.11
CA ALA A 425 7.58 -16.00 -18.97
C ALA A 425 6.60 -15.19 -18.10
N ASP A 426 7.11 -14.52 -17.05
CA ASP A 426 6.31 -13.66 -16.17
C ASP A 426 5.74 -12.44 -16.92
N LEU A 427 6.35 -12.03 -18.04
CA LEU A 427 5.93 -10.90 -18.85
C LEU A 427 4.92 -11.27 -19.96
N SER A 428 4.56 -12.55 -20.10
CA SER A 428 3.65 -13.06 -21.14
C SER A 428 2.26 -12.42 -21.12
N SER A 429 1.73 -12.10 -19.92
CA SER A 429 0.44 -11.44 -19.77
C SER A 429 0.40 -10.52 -18.55
N ALA A 430 -0.50 -9.54 -18.55
CA ALA A 430 -0.68 -8.66 -17.41
C ALA A 430 -1.12 -9.39 -16.12
N LYS A 431 -1.74 -10.57 -16.26
CA LYS A 431 -2.10 -11.46 -15.15
C LYS A 431 -0.83 -12.09 -14.56
N GLN A 432 -0.04 -12.75 -15.41
CA GLN A 432 1.20 -13.42 -15.00
C GLN A 432 2.20 -12.44 -14.37
N THR A 433 2.33 -11.24 -14.92
CA THR A 433 3.26 -10.24 -14.36
C THR A 433 2.87 -9.82 -12.94
N ARG A 434 1.56 -9.64 -12.68
CA ARG A 434 1.09 -9.31 -11.32
C ARG A 434 1.26 -10.48 -10.35
N MET A 435 0.98 -11.70 -10.80
CA MET A 435 1.15 -12.92 -10.01
C MET A 435 2.62 -13.13 -9.64
N ALA A 436 3.54 -12.96 -10.58
CA ALA A 436 4.98 -13.08 -10.35
C ALA A 436 5.48 -12.05 -9.32
N VAL A 437 5.11 -10.77 -9.48
CA VAL A 437 5.45 -9.71 -8.50
C VAL A 437 4.80 -9.98 -7.14
N HIS A 438 3.59 -10.53 -7.11
CA HIS A 438 2.94 -10.87 -5.84
C HIS A 438 3.68 -12.01 -5.12
N ARG A 439 3.98 -13.09 -5.84
CA ARG A 439 4.73 -14.24 -5.34
C ARG A 439 6.08 -13.80 -4.78
N ALA A 440 6.86 -13.04 -5.56
CA ALA A 440 8.19 -12.58 -5.16
C ALA A 440 8.15 -11.73 -3.88
N PHE A 441 7.13 -10.87 -3.73
CA PHE A 441 6.96 -10.09 -2.50
C PHE A 441 6.70 -10.95 -1.27
N ILE A 442 5.80 -11.94 -1.36
CA ILE A 442 5.48 -12.84 -0.22
C ILE A 442 6.66 -13.73 0.11
N GLN A 443 7.38 -14.21 -0.90
CA GLN A 443 8.61 -14.98 -0.72
C GLN A 443 9.68 -14.17 0.00
N ARG A 444 9.87 -12.90 -0.38
CA ARG A 444 10.85 -12.01 0.26
C ARG A 444 10.41 -11.55 1.67
N ARG A 445 9.11 -11.41 1.90
CA ARG A 445 8.53 -10.90 3.14
C ARG A 445 7.30 -11.71 3.54
N PRO A 446 7.47 -12.90 4.13
CA PRO A 446 6.35 -13.60 4.76
C PRO A 446 5.84 -12.78 5.95
N GLY A 447 4.53 -12.76 6.18
CA GLY A 447 3.96 -11.92 7.23
C GLY A 447 2.45 -11.72 7.17
N MET A 448 1.95 -10.90 8.10
CA MET A 448 0.53 -10.52 8.18
C MET A 448 0.26 -9.33 7.27
N TYR A 449 -0.63 -9.49 6.27
CA TYR A 449 -0.99 -8.43 5.34
C TYR A 449 -2.51 -8.27 5.13
N PRO A 450 -3.07 -7.05 5.20
CA PRO A 450 -4.47 -6.86 4.90
C PRO A 450 -4.76 -7.19 3.42
N ARG A 451 -5.81 -7.98 3.14
CA ARG A 451 -6.22 -8.34 1.76
C ARG A 451 -6.42 -7.11 0.88
N ARG A 452 -7.09 -6.08 1.42
CA ARG A 452 -7.32 -4.81 0.71
C ARG A 452 -6.01 -4.10 0.35
N TRP A 453 -5.00 -4.17 1.22
CA TRP A 453 -3.70 -3.57 0.98
C TRP A 453 -2.95 -4.31 -0.15
N LEU A 454 -2.90 -5.65 -0.10
CA LEU A 454 -2.28 -6.46 -1.16
C LEU A 454 -2.96 -6.25 -2.52
N ALA A 455 -4.29 -6.20 -2.54
CA ALA A 455 -5.06 -5.95 -3.75
C ALA A 455 -4.77 -4.55 -4.33
N ARG A 456 -4.78 -3.51 -3.48
CA ARG A 456 -4.46 -2.13 -3.88
C ARG A 456 -3.04 -2.03 -4.43
N ARG A 457 -2.06 -2.68 -3.79
CA ARG A 457 -0.66 -2.72 -4.23
C ARG A 457 -0.51 -3.23 -5.66
N LEU A 458 -1.23 -4.30 -6.00
CA LEU A 458 -1.25 -4.90 -7.35
C LEU A 458 -2.22 -4.19 -8.31
N GLY A 459 -2.93 -3.16 -7.86
CA GLY A 459 -3.96 -2.47 -8.63
C GLY A 459 -5.10 -3.39 -9.07
N VAL A 460 -5.53 -4.34 -8.23
CA VAL A 460 -6.63 -5.28 -8.50
C VAL A 460 -7.68 -5.27 -7.37
N GLY A 461 -8.82 -5.91 -7.58
CA GLY A 461 -9.82 -6.13 -6.54
C GLY A 461 -9.45 -7.31 -5.63
N THR A 462 -10.05 -7.41 -4.45
CA THR A 462 -9.81 -8.51 -3.49
C THR A 462 -10.18 -9.87 -4.08
N VAL A 463 -11.26 -9.96 -4.86
CA VAL A 463 -11.66 -11.20 -5.55
C VAL A 463 -10.59 -11.66 -6.55
N THR A 464 -9.99 -10.72 -7.28
CA THR A 464 -8.90 -11.02 -8.22
C THR A 464 -7.64 -11.43 -7.48
N LEU A 465 -7.33 -10.80 -6.35
CA LEU A 465 -6.23 -11.22 -5.49
C LEU A 465 -6.42 -12.67 -5.03
N ASP A 466 -7.61 -13.04 -4.58
CA ASP A 466 -7.87 -14.43 -4.16
C ASP A 466 -7.73 -15.43 -5.32
N ALA A 467 -8.13 -15.04 -6.54
CA ALA A 467 -7.88 -15.84 -7.74
C ALA A 467 -6.38 -16.01 -8.00
N TYR A 468 -5.58 -14.95 -7.87
CA TYR A 468 -4.12 -15.03 -8.02
C TYR A 468 -3.52 -15.94 -6.95
N ASN A 469 -3.94 -15.82 -5.70
CA ASN A 469 -3.43 -16.62 -4.58
C ASN A 469 -3.70 -18.12 -4.76
N ARG A 470 -4.76 -18.51 -5.48
CA ARG A 470 -5.04 -19.92 -5.81
C ARG A 470 -4.14 -20.47 -6.92
N GLU A 471 -3.58 -19.61 -7.76
CA GLU A 471 -2.80 -20.01 -8.93
C GLU A 471 -1.27 -19.91 -8.70
N ILE A 472 -0.82 -19.16 -7.71
CA ILE A 472 0.59 -19.08 -7.32
C ILE A 472 0.84 -19.94 -6.08
N PRO A 473 2.04 -20.53 -5.92
CA PRO A 473 2.37 -21.39 -4.78
C PRO A 473 2.69 -20.57 -3.53
N ILE A 474 1.74 -19.77 -3.07
CA ILE A 474 1.78 -19.10 -1.77
C ILE A 474 0.78 -19.76 -0.84
N ASN A 475 1.13 -19.79 0.44
CA ASN A 475 0.28 -20.30 1.49
C ASN A 475 -0.37 -19.13 2.23
N VAL A 476 -1.65 -19.31 2.59
CA VAL A 476 -2.45 -18.29 3.29
C VAL A 476 -3.09 -18.92 4.52
N ARG A 477 -2.82 -18.34 5.69
CA ARG A 477 -3.51 -18.69 6.93
C ARG A 477 -4.45 -17.56 7.31
N HIS A 478 -5.74 -17.88 7.42
CA HIS A 478 -6.71 -16.97 7.97
C HIS A 478 -6.47 -16.82 9.48
N CYS A 479 -6.34 -15.59 9.94
CA CYS A 479 -6.18 -15.27 11.34
C CYS A 479 -7.47 -14.66 11.85
N TYR A 480 -7.87 -15.02 13.07
CA TYR A 480 -9.05 -14.48 13.73
C TYR A 480 -8.61 -13.91 15.08
N ALA A 481 -9.22 -12.79 15.47
CA ALA A 481 -9.17 -12.31 16.84
C ALA A 481 -10.33 -12.99 17.58
N GLU A 482 -9.99 -13.77 18.60
CA GLU A 482 -10.95 -14.58 19.35
C GLU A 482 -11.25 -13.90 20.68
N ASN A 483 -12.53 -13.58 20.92
CA ASN A 483 -13.00 -13.00 22.17
C ASN A 483 -13.99 -13.98 22.83
N PRO A 484 -13.63 -14.63 23.94
CA PRO A 484 -14.55 -15.50 24.67
C PRO A 484 -15.80 -14.74 25.12
N ILE A 485 -16.98 -15.32 24.87
CA ILE A 485 -18.27 -14.73 25.25
C ILE A 485 -18.86 -15.51 26.43
N SER A 486 -19.37 -14.76 27.38
CA SER A 486 -20.03 -15.16 28.61
C SER A 486 -21.28 -14.32 28.81
N TRP A 487 -22.12 -14.67 29.79
CA TRP A 487 -23.27 -13.86 30.16
C TRP A 487 -22.91 -12.40 30.51
N ARG A 488 -21.71 -12.16 31.06
CA ARG A 488 -21.27 -10.82 31.50
C ARG A 488 -20.88 -9.88 30.37
N ASN A 489 -20.36 -10.42 29.26
CA ASN A 489 -19.83 -9.64 28.14
C ASN A 489 -20.60 -9.89 26.84
N ILE A 490 -21.81 -10.44 26.92
CA ILE A 490 -22.65 -10.73 25.75
C ILE A 490 -23.02 -9.48 24.95
N HIS A 491 -23.05 -8.32 25.61
CA HIS A 491 -23.23 -7.00 25.00
C HIS A 491 -22.09 -6.60 24.05
N ALA A 492 -20.95 -7.30 24.09
CA ALA A 492 -19.86 -7.10 23.13
C ALA A 492 -20.23 -7.55 21.71
N ILE A 493 -21.31 -8.33 21.55
CA ILE A 493 -21.86 -8.68 20.24
C ILE A 493 -22.80 -7.55 19.81
N PRO A 494 -22.56 -6.87 18.67
CA PRO A 494 -23.42 -5.79 18.20
C PRO A 494 -24.85 -6.27 17.92
N ASP A 495 -25.86 -5.49 18.32
CA ASP A 495 -27.28 -5.86 18.16
C ASP A 495 -27.86 -5.58 16.77
N SER A 496 -27.25 -4.72 15.95
CA SER A 496 -27.93 -4.15 14.77
C SER A 496 -27.13 -4.07 13.47
N LEU A 497 -25.91 -4.59 13.42
CA LEU A 497 -25.09 -4.55 12.19
C LEU A 497 -24.46 -5.92 11.95
N ASP A 498 -24.81 -6.55 10.81
CA ASP A 498 -24.04 -7.66 10.25
C ASP A 498 -22.63 -7.14 9.96
N LEU A 499 -21.70 -7.31 10.92
CA LEU A 499 -20.30 -6.98 10.73
C LEU A 499 -19.67 -8.06 9.82
N PRO A 500 -19.27 -7.71 8.58
CA PRO A 500 -18.71 -8.69 7.66
C PRO A 500 -17.39 -9.24 8.19
N GLY A 501 -17.30 -10.57 8.34
CA GLY A 501 -16.13 -11.26 8.86
C GLY A 501 -16.18 -11.60 10.35
N THR A 502 -17.31 -11.39 11.01
CA THR A 502 -17.52 -11.75 12.42
C THR A 502 -18.45 -12.96 12.54
N PHE A 503 -18.11 -13.96 13.36
CA PHE A 503 -18.95 -15.12 13.62
C PHE A 503 -18.76 -15.62 15.07
N LEU A 504 -19.77 -16.31 15.58
CA LEU A 504 -19.66 -17.06 16.83
C LEU A 504 -19.18 -18.47 16.53
N GLN A 505 -18.31 -19.03 17.37
CA GLN A 505 -17.90 -20.43 17.30
C GLN A 505 -18.10 -21.08 18.66
N ASP A 506 -18.69 -22.27 18.67
CA ASP A 506 -18.84 -23.07 19.90
C ASP A 506 -17.63 -23.98 20.17
N ASP A 507 -17.67 -24.69 21.30
CA ASP A 507 -16.72 -25.73 21.72
C ASP A 507 -16.51 -26.84 20.68
N THR A 508 -17.52 -27.13 19.86
CA THR A 508 -17.45 -28.14 18.79
C THR A 508 -16.79 -27.61 17.51
N GLY A 509 -16.49 -26.31 17.45
CA GLY A 509 -15.96 -25.65 16.26
C GLY A 509 -17.02 -25.23 15.25
N LYS A 510 -18.32 -25.40 15.57
CA LYS A 510 -19.42 -25.02 14.68
C LYS A 510 -19.60 -23.51 14.69
N ARG A 511 -19.81 -22.93 13.50
CA ARG A 511 -19.90 -21.48 13.28
C ARG A 511 -21.34 -21.01 13.17
N TYR A 512 -21.64 -19.88 13.79
CA TYR A 512 -22.95 -19.23 13.81
C TYR A 512 -22.84 -17.74 13.49
N PRO A 513 -23.90 -17.11 12.97
CA PRO A 513 -23.96 -15.66 12.83
C PRO A 513 -23.72 -14.95 14.16
N ALA A 514 -22.99 -13.83 14.14
CA ALA A 514 -22.67 -13.04 15.32
C ALA A 514 -23.89 -12.24 15.83
N LYS A 515 -24.85 -12.95 16.44
CA LYS A 515 -26.09 -12.37 16.99
C LYS A 515 -26.22 -12.68 18.47
N GLN A 516 -26.59 -11.67 19.27
CA GLN A 516 -26.81 -11.85 20.72
C GLN A 516 -27.85 -12.93 21.02
N VAL A 517 -28.93 -13.01 20.24
CA VAL A 517 -29.99 -14.02 20.41
C VAL A 517 -29.44 -15.45 20.30
N ILE A 518 -28.49 -15.67 19.37
CA ILE A 518 -27.84 -16.97 19.18
C ILE A 518 -26.87 -17.25 20.34
N ALA A 519 -26.06 -16.25 20.73
CA ALA A 519 -25.17 -16.37 21.87
C ALA A 519 -25.92 -16.73 23.18
N ARG A 520 -27.07 -16.09 23.45
CA ARG A 520 -27.91 -16.39 24.63
C ARG A 520 -28.40 -17.84 24.62
N ARG A 521 -28.84 -18.35 23.46
CA ARG A 521 -29.28 -19.75 23.32
C ARG A 521 -28.14 -20.73 23.56
N LEU A 522 -26.96 -20.48 22.99
CA LEU A 522 -25.79 -21.35 23.16
C LEU A 522 -25.29 -21.34 24.61
N LEU A 523 -25.23 -20.17 25.25
CA LEU A 523 -24.87 -20.06 26.67
C LEU A 523 -25.90 -20.72 27.60
N ALA A 524 -27.20 -20.64 27.29
CA ALA A 524 -28.25 -21.34 28.03
C ALA A 524 -28.11 -22.87 27.93
N GLN A 525 -27.56 -23.38 26.82
CA GLN A 525 -27.20 -24.79 26.63
C GLN A 525 -25.86 -25.16 27.29
N LYS A 526 -25.27 -24.29 28.11
CA LYS A 526 -23.96 -24.46 28.76
C LYS A 526 -22.80 -24.69 27.78
N ARG A 527 -22.90 -24.19 26.55
CA ARG A 527 -21.82 -24.22 25.56
C ARG A 527 -20.83 -23.09 25.81
N SER A 528 -19.54 -23.35 25.64
CA SER A 528 -18.54 -22.27 25.55
C SER A 528 -18.58 -21.68 24.15
N ILE A 529 -18.53 -20.35 24.06
CA ILE A 529 -18.63 -19.63 22.79
C ILE A 529 -17.55 -18.56 22.68
N THR A 530 -17.02 -18.40 21.47
CA THR A 530 -16.05 -17.36 21.12
C THR A 530 -16.59 -16.50 19.99
N LEU A 531 -16.48 -15.18 20.14
CA LEU A 531 -16.71 -14.22 19.07
C LEU A 531 -15.42 -14.07 18.28
N ASN A 532 -15.43 -14.54 17.05
CA ASN A 532 -14.31 -14.50 16.14
C ASN A 532 -14.49 -13.35 15.16
N HIS A 533 -13.52 -12.44 15.10
CA HIS A 533 -13.46 -11.39 14.09
C HIS A 533 -12.28 -11.66 13.15
N GLN A 534 -12.51 -11.62 11.82
CA GLN A 534 -11.46 -11.83 10.84
C GLN A 534 -10.34 -10.80 11.00
N ALA A 535 -9.17 -11.26 11.41
CA ALA A 535 -7.96 -10.47 11.55
C ALA A 535 -7.15 -10.50 10.25
N VAL A 536 -5.94 -9.93 10.31
CA VAL A 536 -5.06 -9.86 9.15
C VAL A 536 -4.50 -11.25 8.84
N ASN A 537 -4.76 -11.75 7.62
CA ASN A 537 -4.23 -13.04 7.16
C ASN A 537 -2.68 -13.06 7.17
N PHE A 538 -2.12 -14.23 7.47
CA PHE A 538 -0.69 -14.50 7.35
C PHE A 538 -0.37 -15.19 6.02
N TYR A 539 0.67 -14.73 5.33
CA TYR A 539 1.08 -15.23 4.01
C TYR A 539 2.54 -15.66 4.03
N TRP A 540 2.86 -16.77 3.38
CA TRP A 540 4.24 -17.23 3.20
C TRP A 540 4.40 -18.03 1.90
N TYR A 541 5.64 -18.34 1.55
CA TYR A 541 6.01 -19.11 0.36
C TYR A 541 6.85 -20.31 0.79
N GLY A 542 6.61 -21.50 0.22
CA GLY A 542 7.32 -22.72 0.60
C GLY A 542 6.94 -23.20 2.01
N GLU A 543 7.92 -23.70 2.74
CA GLU A 543 7.72 -24.21 4.10
C GLU A 543 7.33 -23.11 5.10
N LEU A 544 6.58 -23.50 6.14
CA LEU A 544 6.15 -22.55 7.16
C LEU A 544 7.38 -21.98 7.88
N PRO A 545 7.59 -20.65 7.88
CA PRO A 545 8.72 -20.05 8.59
C PRO A 545 8.61 -20.39 10.08
N GLN A 546 9.69 -20.87 10.70
CA GLN A 546 9.75 -21.06 12.16
C GLN A 546 9.49 -19.71 12.84
N TRP A 547 8.31 -19.59 13.45
CA TRP A 547 7.83 -18.33 14.02
C TRP A 547 8.04 -18.31 15.53
N SER A 548 8.90 -17.41 16.02
CA SER A 548 9.20 -17.17 17.44
C SER A 548 8.60 -15.88 18.00
N GLY A 549 7.49 -15.40 17.43
CA GLY A 549 6.72 -14.27 17.98
C GLY A 549 5.67 -14.75 18.99
N PRO A 550 5.09 -13.87 19.81
CA PRO A 550 4.05 -14.26 20.77
C PRO A 550 2.89 -14.87 20.00
N VAL A 551 2.79 -16.19 20.11
CA VAL A 551 1.61 -16.95 19.75
C VAL A 551 0.50 -16.36 20.61
N ALA A 552 -0.54 -15.78 20.01
CA ALA A 552 -1.82 -15.62 20.70
C ALA A 552 -2.13 -17.02 21.25
N ALA A 553 -2.10 -17.15 22.58
CA ALA A 553 -1.95 -18.41 23.30
C ALA A 553 -2.69 -19.54 22.58
N ARG A 554 -1.95 -20.44 21.94
CA ARG A 554 -2.45 -21.80 21.75
C ARG A 554 -2.50 -22.35 23.17
N ALA A 555 -3.70 -22.42 23.75
CA ALA A 555 -3.91 -23.42 24.77
C ALA A 555 -3.57 -24.76 24.12
N GLU A 556 -2.51 -25.40 24.60
CA GLU A 556 -2.22 -26.78 24.24
C GLU A 556 -3.49 -27.62 24.49
N PRO A 557 -3.79 -28.62 23.64
CA PRO A 557 -4.87 -29.53 23.93
C PRO A 557 -4.54 -30.19 25.28
N ALA A 558 -5.44 -30.04 26.24
CA ALA A 558 -5.31 -30.68 27.54
C ALA A 558 -4.97 -32.16 27.33
N VAL A 559 -3.81 -32.57 27.83
CA VAL A 559 -3.42 -33.97 27.95
C VAL A 559 -4.57 -34.67 28.68
N GLN A 560 -5.29 -35.53 27.96
CA GLN A 560 -6.26 -36.44 28.57
C GLN A 560 -5.49 -37.34 29.53
N GLN A 561 -5.62 -37.06 30.83
CA GLN A 561 -5.30 -38.05 31.86
C GLN A 561 -6.19 -39.26 31.61
N VAL A 562 -5.52 -40.38 31.35
CA VAL A 562 -6.13 -41.69 31.21
C VAL A 562 -6.77 -42.07 32.54
N PHE A 563 -8.10 -42.21 32.54
CA PHE A 563 -8.79 -43.08 33.50
C PHE A 563 -9.43 -44.23 32.72
N ALA A 564 -9.14 -45.45 33.16
CA ALA A 564 -9.59 -46.72 32.61
C ALA A 564 -11.11 -46.95 32.87
N PRO A 565 -11.76 -47.89 32.15
CA PRO A 565 -13.19 -47.87 31.88
C PRO A 565 -14.02 -48.56 32.96
N PHE A 566 -15.25 -48.10 33.17
CA PHE A 566 -16.30 -48.88 33.83
C PHE A 566 -17.47 -49.10 32.87
N GLN A 567 -17.83 -50.36 32.69
CA GLN A 567 -18.86 -50.85 31.76
C GLN A 567 -20.30 -50.73 32.33
N PRO A 568 -21.33 -50.79 31.47
CA PRO A 568 -22.68 -50.28 31.75
C PRO A 568 -23.63 -51.34 32.31
N PHE A 569 -24.74 -50.90 32.92
CA PHE A 569 -25.89 -51.76 33.22
C PHE A 569 -27.17 -51.11 32.66
N MET A 570 -27.83 -51.81 31.72
CA MET A 570 -29.17 -51.51 31.18
C MET A 570 -30.22 -52.40 31.85
N PRO A 571 -31.46 -51.90 32.00
CA PRO A 571 -32.65 -52.76 31.86
C PRO A 571 -33.77 -52.06 31.04
N PRO A 572 -34.91 -52.70 30.76
CA PRO A 572 -35.16 -53.54 29.59
C PRO A 572 -36.12 -52.90 28.57
N TYR A 573 -36.08 -53.43 27.35
CA TYR A 573 -36.89 -53.07 26.17
C TYR A 573 -38.20 -53.87 26.09
N GLN A 574 -39.26 -53.27 25.51
CA GLN A 574 -40.13 -53.78 24.42
C GLN A 574 -41.53 -53.11 24.41
N PRO A 575 -42.31 -53.15 23.30
CA PRO A 575 -41.96 -52.86 21.91
C PRO A 575 -43.07 -52.04 21.17
N GLY A 576 -42.81 -51.57 19.95
CA GLY A 576 -43.83 -50.87 19.16
C GLY A 576 -43.44 -50.51 17.72
N VAL A 577 -43.04 -51.52 16.95
CA VAL A 577 -43.24 -51.70 15.49
C VAL A 577 -43.13 -50.49 14.55
N SER A 578 -42.06 -50.46 13.73
CA SER A 578 -42.24 -50.55 12.26
C SER A 578 -40.93 -50.93 11.56
N GLN A 579 -41.10 -51.65 10.47
CA GLN A 579 -40.23 -52.65 9.87
C GLN A 579 -39.10 -52.06 8.98
N HIS A 580 -37.90 -52.63 9.14
CA HIS A 580 -36.92 -53.06 8.13
C HIS A 580 -37.04 -52.51 6.69
N LYS A 581 -35.96 -52.13 5.98
CA LYS A 581 -34.68 -52.86 5.82
C LYS A 581 -33.63 -51.97 5.15
N SER A 582 -32.38 -52.15 5.59
CA SER A 582 -31.14 -51.80 4.89
C SER A 582 -30.94 -52.62 3.61
N ALA A 583 -30.18 -52.13 2.64
CA ALA A 583 -28.77 -52.54 2.41
C ALA A 583 -28.26 -52.21 0.98
N ARG A 584 -27.09 -51.56 0.99
CA ARG A 584 -25.93 -51.68 0.09
C ARG A 584 -25.95 -51.08 -1.33
N ASP A 585 -24.83 -50.36 -1.52
CA ASP A 585 -24.13 -50.03 -2.75
C ASP A 585 -24.20 -51.11 -3.84
N ILE A 586 -24.29 -50.67 -5.09
CA ILE A 586 -23.24 -50.78 -6.14
C ILE A 586 -23.81 -50.22 -7.44
N SER A 587 -22.94 -49.57 -8.22
CA SER A 587 -22.99 -49.37 -9.67
C SER A 587 -23.33 -47.96 -10.19
N THR A 588 -22.26 -47.30 -10.65
CA THR A 588 -22.13 -46.46 -11.85
C THR A 588 -23.41 -46.00 -12.56
N LYS A 589 -23.58 -44.68 -12.70
CA LYS A 589 -24.35 -44.09 -13.82
C LYS A 589 -23.96 -42.64 -14.11
N GLU A 590 -23.28 -42.51 -15.24
CA GLU A 590 -23.40 -41.51 -16.32
C GLU A 590 -23.89 -40.09 -15.99
N TYR A 591 -23.09 -39.11 -16.43
CA TYR A 591 -23.46 -37.70 -16.52
C TYR A 591 -24.60 -37.47 -17.52
N PRO A 592 -25.75 -36.88 -17.13
CA PRO A 592 -26.74 -36.43 -18.08
C PRO A 592 -26.42 -35.01 -18.57
N HIS A 593 -26.34 -34.89 -19.89
CA HIS A 593 -26.36 -33.64 -20.63
C HIS A 593 -27.51 -32.73 -20.17
N MET A 594 -27.19 -31.49 -19.74
CA MET A 594 -28.20 -30.48 -19.42
C MET A 594 -28.91 -29.98 -20.68
N GLN A 595 -30.24 -30.14 -20.73
CA GLN A 595 -31.11 -29.38 -21.64
C GLN A 595 -31.37 -27.95 -21.12
N PRO A 596 -31.68 -26.97 -22.00
CA PRO A 596 -31.84 -25.57 -21.61
C PRO A 596 -33.21 -25.30 -20.97
N THR A 597 -33.22 -24.57 -19.87
CA THR A 597 -34.44 -24.08 -19.20
C THR A 597 -35.23 -23.08 -20.07
N ALA A 598 -36.56 -23.09 -19.96
CA ALA A 598 -37.49 -22.28 -20.78
C ALA A 598 -37.17 -20.77 -20.83
N HIS A 599 -36.62 -20.22 -19.74
CA HIS A 599 -36.21 -18.82 -19.65
C HIS A 599 -35.08 -18.43 -20.63
N ARG A 600 -34.21 -19.39 -20.99
CA ARG A 600 -33.07 -19.15 -21.88
C ARG A 600 -33.48 -19.14 -23.35
N ALA A 601 -34.49 -19.92 -23.70
CA ALA A 601 -35.05 -19.95 -25.06
C ALA A 601 -35.75 -18.62 -25.41
N ASP A 602 -36.45 -18.00 -24.45
CA ASP A 602 -37.15 -16.74 -24.67
C ASP A 602 -36.21 -15.54 -24.78
N ALA A 603 -35.12 -15.53 -24.01
CA ALA A 603 -34.06 -14.52 -24.13
C ALA A 603 -33.36 -14.61 -25.49
N GLU A 604 -33.10 -15.83 -25.97
CA GLU A 604 -32.45 -16.07 -27.27
C GLU A 604 -33.34 -15.65 -28.44
N LYS A 605 -34.65 -15.96 -28.38
CA LYS A 605 -35.63 -15.49 -29.38
C LYS A 605 -35.71 -13.97 -29.42
N LEU A 606 -35.68 -13.30 -28.27
CA LEU A 606 -35.68 -11.83 -28.20
C LEU A 606 -34.39 -11.24 -28.77
N ALA A 607 -33.22 -11.84 -28.47
CA ALA A 607 -31.94 -11.40 -29.00
C ALA A 607 -31.88 -11.51 -30.54
N ALA A 608 -32.44 -12.59 -31.11
CA ALA A 608 -32.56 -12.74 -32.56
C ALA A 608 -33.44 -11.65 -33.19
N ARG A 609 -34.56 -11.30 -32.55
CA ARG A 609 -35.44 -10.21 -33.01
C ARG A 609 -34.76 -8.84 -32.94
N VAL A 610 -34.03 -8.55 -31.86
CA VAL A 610 -33.24 -7.31 -31.72
C VAL A 610 -32.22 -7.20 -32.85
N TYR A 611 -31.46 -8.26 -33.12
CA TYR A 611 -30.47 -8.29 -34.20
C TYR A 611 -31.09 -7.99 -35.57
N GLN A 612 -32.17 -8.70 -35.93
CA GLN A 612 -32.82 -8.53 -37.23
C GLN A 612 -33.40 -7.13 -37.42
N GLN A 613 -34.04 -6.60 -36.37
CA GLN A 613 -34.79 -5.35 -36.48
C GLN A 613 -33.87 -4.12 -36.42
N VAL A 614 -32.80 -4.16 -35.62
CA VAL A 614 -31.80 -3.09 -35.60
C VAL A 614 -31.06 -3.04 -36.93
N ASN A 615 -30.62 -4.17 -37.47
CA ASN A 615 -29.86 -4.17 -38.72
C ASN A 615 -30.70 -3.86 -39.96
N ARG A 616 -32.02 -3.98 -39.87
CA ARG A 616 -32.96 -3.53 -40.91
C ARG A 616 -33.12 -2.00 -40.91
N LEU A 617 -33.01 -1.36 -39.75
CA LEU A 617 -33.25 0.08 -39.56
C LEU A 617 -31.95 0.91 -39.49
N ALA A 618 -30.81 0.26 -39.26
CA ALA A 618 -29.51 0.90 -39.09
C ALA A 618 -28.77 1.04 -40.43
N ALA A 619 -28.06 2.16 -40.59
CA ALA A 619 -27.06 2.31 -41.65
C ALA A 619 -25.89 1.31 -41.45
N SER A 620 -25.10 1.08 -42.51
CA SER A 620 -24.05 0.04 -42.53
C SER A 620 -23.03 0.15 -41.39
N ASP A 621 -22.80 1.35 -40.87
CA ASP A 621 -21.88 1.68 -39.77
C ASP A 621 -22.50 1.53 -38.37
N GLN A 622 -23.80 1.23 -38.28
CA GLN A 622 -24.57 1.17 -37.03
C GLN A 622 -25.21 -0.21 -36.78
N GLN A 623 -24.78 -1.23 -37.52
CA GLN A 623 -25.26 -2.59 -37.36
C GLN A 623 -24.74 -3.24 -36.06
N ILE A 624 -25.55 -4.10 -35.46
CA ILE A 624 -25.24 -4.86 -34.27
C ILE A 624 -25.02 -6.35 -34.62
N SER A 625 -24.08 -7.00 -33.95
CA SER A 625 -23.87 -8.45 -34.08
C SER A 625 -24.87 -9.24 -33.22
N ARG A 626 -25.14 -10.51 -33.56
CA ARG A 626 -26.01 -11.39 -32.75
C ARG A 626 -25.49 -11.54 -31.32
N ALA A 627 -24.17 -11.59 -31.13
CA ALA A 627 -23.55 -11.67 -29.81
C ALA A 627 -23.82 -10.41 -28.97
N ASN A 628 -23.78 -9.21 -29.57
CA ASN A 628 -24.08 -7.97 -28.88
C ASN A 628 -25.59 -7.84 -28.57
N ALA A 629 -26.46 -8.36 -29.43
CA ALA A 629 -27.90 -8.41 -29.15
C ALA A 629 -28.23 -9.33 -27.96
N ARG A 630 -27.58 -10.51 -27.85
CA ARG A 630 -27.69 -11.39 -26.66
C ARG A 630 -27.24 -10.68 -25.40
N LYS A 631 -26.06 -10.06 -25.45
CA LYS A 631 -25.50 -9.30 -24.33
C LYS A 631 -26.45 -8.18 -23.87
N LEU A 632 -27.15 -7.52 -24.79
CA LEU A 632 -28.13 -6.48 -24.47
C LEU A 632 -29.33 -7.04 -23.70
N VAL A 633 -29.89 -8.19 -24.14
CA VAL A 633 -30.99 -8.89 -23.46
C VAL A 633 -30.56 -9.40 -22.08
N ASP A 634 -29.36 -9.99 -21.98
CA ASP A 634 -28.83 -10.49 -20.71
C ASP A 634 -28.57 -9.36 -19.71
N THR A 635 -28.14 -8.19 -20.20
CA THR A 635 -27.76 -7.05 -19.34
C THR A 635 -28.97 -6.29 -18.81
N TYR A 636 -30.02 -6.10 -19.62
CA TYR A 636 -31.16 -5.25 -19.26
C TYR A 636 -32.47 -6.01 -19.02
N GLY A 637 -32.46 -7.33 -19.23
CA GLY A 637 -33.62 -8.20 -19.01
C GLY A 637 -34.64 -8.20 -20.15
N VAL A 638 -35.40 -9.30 -20.26
CA VAL A 638 -36.33 -9.54 -21.36
C VAL A 638 -37.45 -8.49 -21.43
N GLY A 639 -37.97 -8.04 -20.28
CA GLY A 639 -39.08 -7.07 -20.21
C GLY A 639 -38.72 -5.68 -20.74
N ALA A 640 -37.63 -5.09 -20.23
CA ALA A 640 -37.19 -3.75 -20.62
C ALA A 640 -36.76 -3.69 -22.09
N VAL A 641 -36.08 -4.74 -22.58
CA VAL A 641 -35.62 -4.80 -23.97
C VAL A 641 -36.77 -5.01 -24.94
N ARG A 642 -37.81 -5.77 -24.56
CA ARG A 642 -39.02 -5.94 -25.39
C ARG A 642 -39.77 -4.62 -25.55
N GLN A 643 -40.02 -3.90 -24.45
CA GLN A 643 -40.74 -2.62 -24.49
C GLN A 643 -40.01 -1.55 -25.31
N THR A 644 -38.68 -1.50 -25.23
CA THR A 644 -37.89 -0.55 -26.02
C THR A 644 -37.81 -0.91 -27.49
N LEU A 645 -37.75 -2.21 -27.83
CA LEU A 645 -37.78 -2.68 -29.21
C LEU A 645 -39.09 -2.33 -29.92
N ASP A 646 -40.21 -2.33 -29.19
CA ASP A 646 -41.51 -1.92 -29.73
C ASP A 646 -41.59 -0.40 -29.93
N ARG A 647 -41.08 0.39 -28.98
CA ARG A 647 -41.00 1.86 -29.13
C ARG A 647 -40.06 2.30 -30.26
N LEU A 648 -38.95 1.58 -30.47
CA LEU A 648 -37.99 1.87 -31.55
C LEU A 648 -38.67 1.88 -32.92
N ARG A 649 -39.57 0.94 -33.20
CA ARG A 649 -40.29 0.88 -34.49
C ARG A 649 -41.15 2.10 -34.73
N HIS A 650 -41.86 2.56 -33.69
CA HIS A 650 -42.76 3.70 -33.79
C HIS A 650 -41.98 5.01 -33.99
N LEU A 651 -40.95 5.24 -33.18
CA LEU A 651 -40.17 6.47 -33.21
C LEU A 651 -39.26 6.58 -34.44
N HIS A 652 -38.81 5.45 -34.99
CA HIS A 652 -38.04 5.46 -36.23
C HIS A 652 -38.92 5.78 -37.45
N LYS A 653 -40.18 5.31 -37.50
CA LYS A 653 -41.14 5.69 -38.55
C LYS A 653 -41.45 7.20 -38.55
N GLN A 654 -41.32 7.86 -37.41
CA GLN A 654 -41.48 9.31 -37.25
C GLN A 654 -40.18 10.10 -37.50
N GLY A 655 -39.09 9.43 -37.92
CA GLY A 655 -37.79 10.07 -38.17
C GLY A 655 -37.04 10.53 -36.92
N MET A 656 -37.50 10.19 -35.72
CA MET A 656 -36.95 10.69 -34.45
C MET A 656 -35.72 9.90 -33.95
N VAL A 657 -35.38 8.78 -34.57
CA VAL A 657 -34.27 7.90 -34.14
C VAL A 657 -33.25 7.73 -35.25
N ARG A 658 -32.11 8.43 -35.11
CA ARG A 658 -30.96 8.36 -36.03
C ARG A 658 -30.03 7.17 -35.78
N ASN A 659 -29.97 6.65 -34.55
CA ASN A 659 -29.14 5.50 -34.19
C ASN A 659 -29.97 4.45 -33.41
N PRO A 660 -30.50 3.42 -34.11
CA PRO A 660 -31.36 2.40 -33.51
C PRO A 660 -30.69 1.58 -32.39
N ALA A 661 -29.41 1.23 -32.57
CA ALA A 661 -28.66 0.45 -31.58
C ALA A 661 -28.38 1.25 -30.30
N GLY A 662 -27.97 2.52 -30.46
CA GLY A 662 -27.73 3.43 -29.35
C GLY A 662 -29.00 3.76 -28.56
N PHE A 663 -30.13 3.91 -29.27
CA PHE A 663 -31.44 4.12 -28.65
C PHE A 663 -31.84 2.94 -27.76
N LEU A 664 -31.72 1.69 -28.25
CA LEU A 664 -32.06 0.50 -27.46
C LEU A 664 -31.24 0.39 -26.18
N VAL A 665 -29.93 0.65 -26.24
CA VAL A 665 -29.06 0.60 -25.04
C VAL A 665 -29.49 1.65 -24.01
N THR A 666 -29.77 2.87 -24.47
CA THR A 666 -30.10 3.99 -23.58
C THR A 666 -31.48 3.81 -22.96
N ALA A 667 -32.49 3.51 -23.76
CA ALA A 667 -33.86 3.34 -23.28
C ALA A 667 -34.01 2.07 -22.41
N SER A 668 -33.32 0.97 -22.75
CA SER A 668 -33.43 -0.29 -21.96
C SER A 668 -32.80 -0.10 -20.59
N ARG A 669 -31.73 0.67 -20.50
CA ARG A 669 -31.09 1.03 -19.23
C ARG A 669 -31.98 1.87 -18.33
N VAL A 670 -32.73 2.82 -18.91
CA VAL A 670 -33.66 3.67 -18.14
C VAL A 670 -34.82 2.83 -17.61
N LEU A 671 -35.43 1.98 -18.45
CA LEU A 671 -36.52 1.11 -18.01
C LEU A 671 -36.08 0.06 -16.99
N ALA A 672 -34.91 -0.56 -17.20
CA ALA A 672 -34.37 -1.55 -16.24
C ALA A 672 -34.02 -0.94 -14.88
N ARG A 673 -33.75 0.38 -14.81
CA ARG A 673 -33.61 1.10 -13.53
C ARG A 673 -34.95 1.38 -12.87
N ALA A 674 -35.97 1.73 -13.66
CA ALA A 674 -37.31 2.01 -13.14
C ALA A 674 -38.04 0.75 -12.62
N SER A 675 -37.67 -0.45 -13.08
CA SER A 675 -38.24 -1.72 -12.59
C SER A 675 -37.54 -2.32 -11.35
N ASN A 676 -36.47 -1.69 -10.87
CA ASN A 676 -35.70 -2.12 -9.69
C ASN A 676 -35.93 -1.22 -8.45
N PHE A 677 -36.86 -0.27 -8.58
CA PHE A 677 -37.50 0.47 -7.49
C PHE A 677 -38.96 0.04 -7.45
#